data_AF-A0AAE0F290-F1
#
_entry.id   AF-A0AAE0F290-F1
#
_cell.length_a   1.000
_cell.length_b   1.000
_cell.length_c   1.000
_cell.angle_alpha   90.00
_cell.angle_beta   90.00
_cell.angle_gamma   90.00
#
_symmetry.space_group_name_H-M   'P 1'
#
loop_
_entity.id
_entity.type
_entity.pdbx_description
1 polymer ?
#
loop_
_entity_poly.entity_id
_entity_poly.type
_entity_poly.pdbx_seq_one_letter_code
_entity_poly.pdbx_strand_id
1 'polypeptide(L)'
;MSFFDGNFRNSKRKVDLRGSSKNDDKAKLLEKAREEREKRERIRRENKNAKLIQAFYRGRTCVSKARCSFRKIWKERYGLEGEKAGSSQVLISESFLRELLFFIRVRQTEDVAALAATCRLVVQATESDGRTLLFCSQIKNSENIAVVTEQAKRLLSLCFEALLTQSDTLQEEFRAPRGTRTGIAATLMEAILVLTAPESWTQLRATATPMQIDCQPASSRLTQPDQVILRHLVGRHLFSTLRVLLVRLADSGSAGLPTSQLEGFALTLCQRHVAHPELEVGLAASSRFAVQILSIPLLWQRCPYFGQHATALWAPAVRSLEEVLGASGSFLAALPTMDSGAGISPTASLLGNLLEVAADGLKAAPSCDPLLRAGNAALAFTTVASVLLTELPRIMYGGREDEPMEEASTSGSVPPALQAQLACLGEGTLLQVLVAQALRGAPEQGAQDGAARSGNARSGETKSVLKLCVLLYRVLTEAGRQQTRVLTGLAYYCNAVPRLWQHLRVCHATGHWGDAGGDAKETGSASAGPTAPGEPGWLAPLSVFCPVFSFMLMTTDDEAFFEECSPLPTAELPAVVDLLKNSISQLLLADVRPPEEEGEALSPRQWTMTWMSKLLTQLHDRNCRRRFVKPEAFHSEEAVGSTFVAEVPSPRTVWVTRCCRCSGVPS
;
A
#
# COMPACT_ATOMS: atom_id res chain seq x y z
N MET A 1 -52.11 23.17 -1.48
CA MET A 1 -52.21 24.04 -2.66
C MET A 1 -52.07 23.17 -3.90
N SER A 2 -53.19 22.85 -4.53
CA SER A 2 -53.22 22.21 -5.85
C SER A 2 -52.70 23.24 -6.86
N PHE A 3 -51.65 22.91 -7.59
CA PHE A 3 -51.22 23.73 -8.73
C PHE A 3 -52.32 23.64 -9.79
N PHE A 4 -53.10 24.71 -9.90
CA PHE A 4 -54.21 24.88 -10.82
C PHE A 4 -53.62 25.33 -12.16
N ASP A 5 -53.37 24.36 -13.06
CA ASP A 5 -52.86 24.65 -14.40
C ASP A 5 -54.02 25.23 -15.23
N GLY A 6 -53.99 26.54 -15.47
CA GLY A 6 -55.09 27.38 -15.95
C GLY A 6 -55.63 27.08 -17.36
N ASN A 7 -55.48 25.87 -17.88
CA ASN A 7 -55.92 25.45 -19.21
C ASN A 7 -57.38 24.96 -19.24
N PHE A 8 -58.31 25.61 -18.53
CA PHE A 8 -59.74 25.27 -18.61
C PHE A 8 -60.53 26.11 -19.63
N ARG A 9 -59.93 27.18 -20.18
CA ARG A 9 -60.57 28.05 -21.18
C ARG A 9 -60.01 27.83 -22.58
N ASN A 10 -60.26 26.66 -23.18
CA ASN A 10 -60.41 26.49 -24.65
C ASN A 10 -60.65 25.03 -25.02
N SER A 11 -61.79 24.46 -24.61
CA SER A 11 -62.27 23.22 -25.22
C SER A 11 -63.72 23.40 -25.67
N LYS A 12 -63.91 24.15 -26.76
CA LYS A 12 -65.03 23.85 -27.65
C LYS A 12 -64.73 22.46 -28.22
N ARG A 13 -65.46 21.46 -27.73
CA ARG A 13 -65.36 20.06 -28.15
C ARG A 13 -65.55 20.01 -29.67
N LYS A 14 -64.45 19.95 -30.42
CA LYS A 14 -64.49 19.86 -31.88
C LYS A 14 -64.89 18.43 -32.23
N VAL A 15 -66.15 18.25 -32.58
CA VAL A 15 -66.72 16.98 -33.04
C VAL A 15 -66.52 16.93 -34.55
N ASP A 16 -65.53 16.18 -35.02
CA ASP A 16 -65.32 15.98 -36.45
C ASP A 16 -66.33 14.95 -36.97
N LEU A 17 -67.31 15.44 -37.74
CA LEU A 17 -68.28 14.63 -38.50
C LEU A 17 -67.75 14.47 -39.94
N ARG A 18 -67.60 13.21 -40.40
CA ARG A 18 -67.04 12.73 -41.70
C ARG A 18 -65.51 12.57 -41.71
N GLY A 19 -64.89 11.50 -42.21
CA GLY A 19 -65.37 10.40 -43.05
C GLY A 19 -64.72 10.42 -44.44
N SER A 20 -63.38 10.37 -44.55
CA SER A 20 -62.65 10.05 -45.80
C SER A 20 -61.12 10.05 -45.62
N SER A 21 -60.51 8.92 -45.25
CA SER A 21 -59.26 8.32 -45.80
C SER A 21 -58.81 7.18 -44.87
N LYS A 22 -58.79 5.92 -45.34
CA LYS A 22 -58.78 4.75 -44.43
C LYS A 22 -57.40 4.25 -43.97
N ASN A 23 -56.27 4.87 -44.36
CA ASN A 23 -54.94 4.38 -43.95
C ASN A 23 -53.99 5.47 -43.39
N ASP A 24 -53.89 6.64 -44.02
CA ASP A 24 -52.99 7.72 -43.54
C ASP A 24 -53.48 8.36 -42.22
N ASP A 25 -54.79 8.44 -42.00
CA ASP A 25 -55.36 8.92 -40.74
C ASP A 25 -55.12 7.94 -39.58
N LYS A 26 -55.07 6.63 -39.85
CA LYS A 26 -54.84 5.62 -38.81
C LYS A 26 -53.42 5.72 -38.26
N ALA A 27 -52.41 5.87 -39.13
CA ALA A 27 -51.03 6.04 -38.72
C ALA A 27 -50.85 7.31 -37.86
N LYS A 28 -51.40 8.45 -38.33
CA LYS A 28 -51.36 9.73 -37.59
C LYS A 28 -52.12 9.69 -36.26
N LEU A 29 -53.24 8.96 -36.20
CA LEU A 29 -53.99 8.75 -34.96
C LEU A 29 -53.21 7.88 -33.96
N LEU A 30 -52.52 6.83 -34.43
CA LEU A 30 -51.69 5.98 -33.60
C LEU A 30 -50.48 6.74 -33.04
N GLU A 31 -49.85 7.59 -33.85
CA GLU A 31 -48.75 8.46 -33.43
C GLU A 31 -49.21 9.48 -32.38
N LYS A 32 -50.31 10.20 -32.61
CA LYS A 32 -50.91 11.09 -31.60
C LYS A 32 -51.27 10.36 -30.31
N ALA A 33 -51.81 9.14 -30.40
CA ALA A 33 -52.11 8.33 -29.22
C ALA A 33 -50.84 7.89 -28.48
N ARG A 34 -49.73 7.63 -29.21
CA ARG A 34 -48.42 7.34 -28.63
C ARG A 34 -47.84 8.56 -27.93
N GLU A 35 -47.83 9.72 -28.58
CA GLU A 35 -47.38 10.99 -27.98
C GLU A 35 -48.20 11.34 -26.72
N GLU A 36 -49.51 11.16 -26.76
CA GLU A 36 -50.37 11.42 -25.62
C GLU A 36 -50.10 10.43 -24.47
N ARG A 37 -49.83 9.16 -24.77
CA ARG A 37 -49.40 8.17 -23.77
C ARG A 37 -48.04 8.54 -23.18
N GLU A 38 -47.06 8.91 -24.00
CA GLU A 38 -45.74 9.34 -23.54
C GLU A 38 -45.83 10.61 -22.69
N LYS A 39 -46.69 11.57 -23.05
CA LYS A 39 -46.97 12.77 -22.26
C LYS A 39 -47.61 12.42 -20.91
N ARG A 40 -48.61 11.54 -20.89
CA ARG A 40 -49.23 11.05 -19.63
C ARG A 40 -48.20 10.31 -18.77
N GLU A 41 -47.32 9.52 -19.38
CA GLU A 41 -46.27 8.80 -18.66
C GLU A 41 -45.22 9.76 -18.08
N ARG A 42 -44.83 10.78 -18.84
CA ARG A 42 -43.94 11.87 -18.38
C ARG A 42 -44.55 12.59 -17.17
N ILE A 43 -45.81 13.02 -17.26
CA ILE A 43 -46.53 13.67 -16.16
C ILE A 43 -46.64 12.73 -14.94
N ARG A 44 -46.83 11.41 -15.14
CA ARG A 44 -46.81 10.43 -14.04
C ARG A 44 -45.43 10.33 -13.39
N ARG A 45 -44.35 10.29 -14.17
CA ARG A 45 -42.98 10.29 -13.65
C ARG A 45 -42.66 11.57 -12.89
N GLU A 46 -43.03 12.73 -13.43
CA GLU A 46 -42.90 14.02 -12.77
C GLU A 46 -43.67 14.06 -11.44
N ASN A 47 -44.93 13.63 -11.42
CA ASN A 47 -45.72 13.55 -10.19
C ASN A 47 -45.15 12.55 -9.17
N LYS A 48 -44.61 11.42 -9.62
CA LYS A 48 -43.94 10.45 -8.74
C LYS A 48 -42.69 11.07 -8.11
N ASN A 49 -41.85 11.72 -8.91
CA ASN A 49 -40.65 12.40 -8.45
C ASN A 49 -40.98 13.57 -7.49
N ALA A 50 -42.00 14.36 -7.82
CA ALA A 50 -42.48 15.44 -6.96
C ALA A 50 -42.93 14.92 -5.59
N LYS A 51 -43.68 13.81 -5.55
CA LYS A 51 -44.09 13.16 -4.28
C LYS A 51 -42.88 12.69 -3.48
N LEU A 52 -41.86 12.10 -4.13
CA LEU A 52 -40.63 11.67 -3.45
C LEU A 52 -39.88 12.85 -2.83
N ILE A 53 -39.69 13.93 -3.59
CA ILE A 53 -39.04 15.15 -3.11
C ILE A 53 -39.81 15.77 -1.94
N GLN A 54 -41.14 15.87 -2.07
CA GLN A 54 -41.99 16.41 -1.01
C GLN A 54 -41.98 15.54 0.25
N ALA A 55 -42.04 14.22 0.12
CA ALA A 55 -41.97 13.28 1.24
C ALA A 55 -40.61 13.39 1.95
N PHE A 56 -39.52 13.42 1.19
CA PHE A 56 -38.17 13.61 1.73
C PHE A 56 -38.04 14.95 2.46
N TYR A 57 -38.49 16.05 1.85
CA TYR A 57 -38.47 17.38 2.47
C TYR A 57 -39.27 17.40 3.77
N ARG A 58 -40.54 16.95 3.75
CA ARG A 58 -41.40 16.87 4.95
C ARG A 58 -40.76 16.03 6.04
N GLY A 59 -40.18 14.88 5.69
CA GLY A 59 -39.45 14.02 6.61
C GLY A 59 -38.25 14.72 7.24
N ARG A 60 -37.40 15.37 6.45
CA ARG A 60 -36.24 16.13 6.96
C ARG A 60 -36.65 17.29 7.85
N THR A 61 -37.72 18.02 7.49
CA THR A 61 -38.25 19.11 8.31
C THR A 61 -38.79 18.59 9.64
N CYS A 62 -39.53 17.48 9.62
CA CYS A 62 -40.04 16.84 10.84
C CYS A 62 -38.90 16.41 11.77
N VAL A 63 -37.89 15.73 11.25
CA VAL A 63 -36.70 15.34 12.02
C VAL A 63 -35.95 16.56 12.55
N SER A 64 -35.81 17.62 11.76
CA SER A 64 -35.15 18.85 12.21
C SER A 64 -35.92 19.52 13.36
N LYS A 65 -37.26 19.58 13.29
CA LYS A 65 -38.11 20.10 14.37
C LYS A 65 -38.00 19.24 15.63
N ALA A 66 -38.06 17.91 15.48
CA ALA A 66 -37.88 16.98 16.58
C ALA A 66 -36.52 17.18 17.27
N ARG A 67 -35.43 17.28 16.51
CA ARG A 67 -34.10 17.56 17.07
C ARG A 67 -34.04 18.85 17.87
N CYS A 68 -34.63 19.94 17.38
CA CYS A 68 -34.69 21.20 18.13
C CYS A 68 -35.50 21.04 19.44
N SER A 69 -36.62 20.31 19.40
CA SER A 69 -37.42 20.01 20.59
C SER A 69 -36.63 19.20 21.60
N PHE A 70 -36.00 18.11 21.18
CA PHE A 70 -35.19 17.25 22.05
C PHE A 70 -33.99 18.01 22.62
N ARG A 71 -33.30 18.84 21.84
CA ARG A 71 -32.21 19.69 22.34
C ARG A 71 -32.69 20.61 23.47
N LYS A 72 -33.86 21.23 23.31
CA LYS A 72 -34.43 22.12 24.33
C LYS A 72 -34.76 21.36 25.62
N ILE A 73 -35.49 20.24 25.49
CA ILE A 73 -35.87 19.38 26.63
C ILE A 73 -34.62 18.87 27.35
N TRP A 74 -33.61 18.44 26.59
CA TRP A 74 -32.37 17.94 27.15
C TRP A 74 -31.62 19.04 27.91
N LYS A 75 -31.50 20.25 27.35
CA LYS A 75 -30.85 21.39 28.02
C LYS A 75 -31.60 21.83 29.28
N GLU A 76 -32.93 21.82 29.27
CA GLU A 76 -33.75 22.11 30.45
C GLU A 76 -33.51 21.09 31.56
N ARG A 77 -33.44 19.81 31.21
CA ARG A 77 -33.28 18.70 32.16
C ARG A 77 -31.85 18.59 32.70
N TYR A 78 -30.83 18.72 31.84
CA TYR A 78 -29.44 18.39 32.15
C TYR A 78 -28.48 19.59 32.20
N GLY A 79 -28.94 20.80 31.85
CA GLY A 79 -28.10 21.98 31.72
C GLY A 79 -27.57 22.19 30.31
N LEU A 80 -26.86 23.31 30.08
CA LEU A 80 -26.41 23.71 28.73
C LEU A 80 -25.46 22.69 28.09
N GLU A 81 -24.51 22.18 28.87
CA GLU A 81 -23.54 21.15 28.43
C GLU A 81 -23.78 19.78 29.07
N GLY A 82 -24.82 19.63 29.90
CA GLY A 82 -25.06 18.39 30.65
C GLY A 82 -24.44 18.37 32.06
N GLU A 83 -24.07 19.54 32.61
CA GLU A 83 -23.49 19.69 33.95
C GLU A 83 -24.31 19.03 35.07
N LYS A 84 -25.65 19.02 34.94
CA LYS A 84 -26.54 18.41 35.93
C LYS A 84 -26.60 16.88 35.80
N ALA A 85 -25.95 16.29 34.80
CA ALA A 85 -25.89 14.85 34.60
C ALA A 85 -24.85 14.14 35.49
N GLY A 86 -23.95 14.88 36.16
CA GLY A 86 -22.91 14.32 37.03
C GLY A 86 -23.41 13.69 38.34
N SER A 87 -24.69 13.83 38.70
CA SER A 87 -25.27 13.13 39.85
C SER A 87 -25.52 11.66 39.53
N SER A 88 -25.06 10.74 40.39
CA SER A 88 -25.10 9.27 40.22
C SER A 88 -26.45 8.70 39.70
N GLN A 89 -27.59 9.34 39.99
CA GLN A 89 -28.92 8.92 39.53
C GLN A 89 -29.23 9.27 38.05
N VAL A 90 -28.55 10.25 37.45
CA VAL A 90 -28.82 10.72 36.07
C VAL A 90 -28.01 9.95 35.04
N LEU A 91 -26.78 9.54 35.37
CA LEU A 91 -25.93 8.66 34.56
C LEU A 91 -26.58 7.29 34.26
N ILE A 92 -27.64 6.94 35.00
CA ILE A 92 -28.39 5.68 34.86
C ILE A 92 -29.61 5.85 33.93
N SER A 93 -29.94 7.08 33.49
CA SER A 93 -31.11 7.30 32.64
C SER A 93 -30.85 6.83 31.21
N GLU A 94 -31.58 5.80 30.76
CA GLU A 94 -31.56 5.29 29.37
C GLU A 94 -31.82 6.37 28.31
N SER A 95 -32.43 7.49 28.69
CA SER A 95 -32.80 8.59 27.79
C SER A 95 -31.67 9.59 27.51
N PHE A 96 -30.75 9.81 28.46
CA PHE A 96 -29.76 10.90 28.38
C PHE A 96 -28.90 10.80 27.12
N LEU A 97 -28.23 9.65 26.94
CA LEU A 97 -27.33 9.44 25.81
C LEU A 97 -28.10 9.30 24.49
N ARG A 98 -29.27 8.64 24.50
CA ARG A 98 -30.09 8.47 23.29
C ARG A 98 -30.60 9.79 22.74
N GLU A 99 -31.11 10.68 23.61
CA GLU A 99 -31.56 12.02 23.23
C GLU A 99 -30.39 12.84 22.68
N LEU A 100 -29.25 12.83 23.38
CA LEU A 100 -28.03 13.52 22.95
C LEU A 100 -27.55 13.08 21.56
N LEU A 101 -27.36 11.76 21.36
CA LEU A 101 -26.91 11.18 20.09
C LEU A 101 -27.88 11.45 18.93
N PHE A 102 -29.15 11.74 19.24
CA PHE A 102 -30.17 12.07 18.24
C PHE A 102 -30.09 13.52 17.74
N PHE A 103 -29.86 14.49 18.63
CA PHE A 103 -29.91 15.92 18.28
C PHE A 103 -28.57 16.54 17.91
N ILE A 104 -27.43 16.00 18.39
CA ILE A 104 -26.10 16.60 18.16
C ILE A 104 -25.85 16.87 16.68
N ARG A 105 -25.35 18.08 16.41
CA ARG A 105 -24.74 18.46 15.13
C ARG A 105 -23.36 19.01 15.38
N VAL A 106 -22.38 18.30 14.83
CA VAL A 106 -20.95 18.60 14.96
C VAL A 106 -20.55 20.00 14.43
N ARG A 107 -21.32 20.55 13.50
CA ARG A 107 -21.12 21.93 13.00
C ARG A 107 -21.48 23.02 14.02
N GLN A 108 -22.17 22.68 15.11
CA GLN A 108 -22.55 23.62 16.16
C GLN A 108 -21.60 23.46 17.34
N THR A 109 -20.86 24.52 17.68
CA THR A 109 -19.88 24.51 18.77
C THR A 109 -20.48 24.17 20.13
N GLU A 110 -21.69 24.67 20.42
CA GLU A 110 -22.43 24.31 21.65
C GLU A 110 -22.73 22.81 21.75
N ASP A 111 -23.13 22.17 20.64
CA ASP A 111 -23.41 20.74 20.62
C ASP A 111 -22.11 19.93 20.80
N VAL A 112 -20.98 20.43 20.30
CA VAL A 112 -19.65 19.82 20.51
C VAL A 112 -19.19 19.97 21.95
N ALA A 113 -19.47 21.09 22.62
CA ALA A 113 -19.19 21.28 24.03
C ALA A 113 -20.01 20.29 24.90
N ALA A 114 -21.31 20.13 24.60
CA ALA A 114 -22.16 19.12 25.26
C ALA A 114 -21.69 17.68 24.99
N LEU A 115 -21.20 17.40 23.77
CA LEU A 115 -20.58 16.12 23.42
C LEU A 115 -19.31 15.86 24.25
N ALA A 116 -18.43 16.85 24.35
CA ALA A 116 -17.20 16.77 25.13
C ALA A 116 -17.47 16.60 26.63
N ALA A 117 -18.44 17.32 27.18
CA ALA A 117 -18.91 17.15 28.55
C ALA A 117 -19.45 15.74 28.81
N THR A 118 -20.22 15.20 27.88
CA THR A 118 -20.69 13.81 27.97
C THR A 118 -19.54 12.81 27.89
N CYS A 119 -18.55 13.05 27.03
CA CYS A 119 -17.35 12.24 26.94
C CYS A 119 -16.54 12.26 28.24
N ARG A 120 -16.41 13.42 28.91
CA ARG A 120 -15.81 13.52 30.25
C ARG A 120 -16.52 12.64 31.26
N LEU A 121 -17.85 12.65 31.28
CA LEU A 121 -18.63 11.79 32.17
C LEU A 121 -18.39 10.30 31.88
N VAL A 122 -18.28 9.91 30.60
CA VAL A 122 -17.93 8.53 30.19
C VAL A 122 -16.55 8.14 30.72
N VAL A 123 -15.54 8.99 30.54
CA VAL A 123 -14.17 8.71 31.00
C VAL A 123 -14.11 8.61 32.53
N GLN A 124 -14.68 9.58 33.26
CA GLN A 124 -14.68 9.59 34.73
C GLN A 124 -15.40 8.36 35.33
N ALA A 125 -16.49 7.91 34.70
CA ALA A 125 -17.18 6.70 35.10
C ALA A 125 -16.30 5.46 34.96
N THR A 126 -15.36 5.42 34.01
CA THR A 126 -14.44 4.28 33.84
C THR A 126 -13.28 4.28 34.84
N GLU A 127 -12.78 5.45 35.27
CA GLU A 127 -11.65 5.55 36.20
C GLU A 127 -12.02 5.26 37.67
N SER A 128 -13.25 5.58 38.08
CA SER A 128 -13.63 5.61 39.50
C SER A 128 -14.05 4.26 40.11
N ASP A 129 -14.31 3.22 39.31
CA ASP A 129 -14.77 1.93 39.87
C ASP A 129 -14.59 0.70 38.94
N GLY A 130 -13.88 0.81 37.81
CA GLY A 130 -13.78 -0.27 36.81
C GLY A 130 -15.12 -0.71 36.20
N ARG A 131 -16.21 -0.01 36.52
CA ARG A 131 -17.56 -0.25 36.06
C ARG A 131 -17.81 0.68 34.88
N THR A 132 -18.04 0.13 33.69
CA THR A 132 -18.45 0.86 32.48
C THR A 132 -19.88 1.45 32.67
N LEU A 133 -20.14 2.36 33.61
CA LEU A 133 -21.48 2.59 34.18
C LEU A 133 -22.49 3.35 33.33
N LEU A 134 -22.10 4.21 32.39
CA LEU A 134 -23.09 4.87 31.52
C LEU A 134 -23.79 3.88 30.58
N PHE A 135 -23.05 2.87 30.14
CA PHE A 135 -23.54 1.85 29.23
C PHE A 135 -24.00 0.60 29.98
N CYS A 136 -23.22 0.10 30.96
CA CYS A 136 -23.56 -1.10 31.73
C CYS A 136 -24.74 -0.93 32.67
N SER A 137 -25.06 0.28 33.15
CA SER A 137 -26.31 0.49 33.91
C SER A 137 -27.56 0.26 33.05
N GLN A 138 -27.44 0.36 31.72
CA GLN A 138 -28.50 0.01 30.77
C GLN A 138 -28.55 -1.48 30.46
N ILE A 139 -27.59 -2.30 30.91
CA ILE A 139 -27.47 -3.72 30.58
C ILE A 139 -28.11 -4.56 31.69
N LYS A 140 -29.42 -4.77 31.59
CA LYS A 140 -30.15 -5.74 32.42
C LYS A 140 -30.22 -7.12 31.76
N ASN A 141 -30.10 -7.20 30.43
CA ASN A 141 -30.19 -8.43 29.60
C ASN A 141 -29.16 -8.43 28.44
N SER A 142 -28.93 -9.59 27.81
CA SER A 142 -28.01 -9.77 26.66
C SER A 142 -28.37 -8.92 25.43
N GLU A 143 -29.65 -8.61 25.19
CA GLU A 143 -30.11 -7.70 24.13
C GLU A 143 -29.53 -6.26 24.28
N ASN A 144 -29.16 -5.87 25.50
CA ASN A 144 -28.68 -4.52 25.78
C ASN A 144 -27.21 -4.32 25.38
N ILE A 145 -26.44 -5.39 25.18
CA ILE A 145 -25.04 -5.30 24.74
C ILE A 145 -24.96 -4.74 23.31
N ALA A 146 -25.83 -5.20 22.41
CA ALA A 146 -25.89 -4.71 21.04
C ALA A 146 -26.28 -3.22 20.99
N VAL A 147 -27.28 -2.82 21.79
CA VAL A 147 -27.72 -1.42 21.89
C VAL A 147 -26.60 -0.52 22.40
N VAL A 148 -25.91 -0.94 23.46
CA VAL A 148 -24.76 -0.22 24.02
C VAL A 148 -23.63 -0.09 23.00
N THR A 149 -23.34 -1.17 22.27
CA THR A 149 -22.30 -1.17 21.24
C THR A 149 -22.66 -0.20 20.12
N GLU A 150 -23.92 -0.15 19.68
CA GLU A 150 -24.37 0.81 18.67
C GLU A 150 -24.35 2.26 19.16
N GLN A 151 -24.70 2.51 20.42
CA GLN A 151 -24.57 3.83 21.02
C GLN A 151 -23.10 4.26 21.11
N ALA A 152 -22.20 3.36 21.52
CA ALA A 152 -20.76 3.63 21.56
C ALA A 152 -20.21 3.92 20.16
N LYS A 153 -20.54 3.09 19.17
CA LYS A 153 -20.20 3.34 17.75
C LYS A 153 -20.66 4.72 17.29
N ARG A 154 -21.91 5.09 17.60
CA ARG A 154 -22.48 6.39 17.21
C ARG A 154 -21.79 7.55 17.92
N LEU A 155 -21.54 7.42 19.23
CA LEU A 155 -20.82 8.42 20.03
C LEU A 155 -19.43 8.67 19.45
N LEU A 156 -18.65 7.62 19.25
CA LEU A 156 -17.28 7.74 18.73
C LEU A 156 -17.25 8.27 17.30
N SER A 157 -18.22 7.90 16.45
CA SER A 157 -18.35 8.49 15.11
C SER A 157 -18.56 10.00 15.17
N LEU A 158 -19.39 10.49 16.11
CA LEU A 158 -19.60 11.92 16.32
C LEU A 158 -18.35 12.60 16.90
N CYS A 159 -17.61 11.95 17.79
CA CYS A 159 -16.34 12.47 18.31
C CYS A 159 -15.32 12.66 17.17
N PHE A 160 -15.13 11.66 16.31
CA PHE A 160 -14.23 11.78 15.14
C PHE A 160 -14.69 12.85 14.15
N GLU A 161 -15.98 12.90 13.83
CA GLU A 161 -16.54 13.93 12.97
C GLU A 161 -16.31 15.33 13.58
N ALA A 162 -16.35 15.47 14.91
CA ALA A 162 -16.08 16.71 15.62
C ALA A 162 -14.62 17.13 15.59
N LEU A 163 -13.70 16.21 15.83
CA LEU A 163 -12.28 16.47 15.69
C LEU A 163 -11.92 16.94 14.27
N LEU A 164 -12.56 16.36 13.24
CA LEU A 164 -12.33 16.74 11.85
C LEU A 164 -13.00 18.07 11.47
N THR A 165 -14.26 18.28 11.84
CA THR A 165 -15.03 19.47 11.43
C THR A 165 -14.57 20.73 12.15
N GLN A 166 -14.14 20.59 13.41
CA GLN A 166 -13.64 21.68 14.25
C GLN A 166 -12.10 21.73 14.26
N SER A 167 -11.42 21.08 13.31
CA SER A 167 -9.97 20.95 13.39
C SER A 167 -9.22 22.29 13.36
N ASP A 168 -9.79 23.30 12.70
CA ASP A 168 -9.19 24.62 12.58
C ASP A 168 -9.30 25.40 13.91
N THR A 169 -10.35 25.18 14.69
CA THR A 169 -10.53 25.79 16.02
C THR A 169 -9.79 25.03 17.11
N LEU A 170 -9.64 23.71 16.96
CA LEU A 170 -8.96 22.82 17.91
C LEU A 170 -7.46 22.68 17.67
N GLN A 171 -6.88 23.45 16.74
CA GLN A 171 -5.50 23.28 16.30
C GLN A 171 -4.48 23.42 17.45
N GLU A 172 -4.68 24.38 18.36
CA GLU A 172 -3.83 24.55 19.54
C GLU A 172 -3.99 23.40 20.55
N GLU A 173 -5.21 22.88 20.71
CA GLU A 173 -5.44 21.72 21.59
C GLU A 173 -4.78 20.45 21.02
N PHE A 174 -4.71 20.29 19.69
CA PHE A 174 -3.97 19.18 19.09
C PHE A 174 -2.46 19.25 19.33
N ARG A 175 -1.91 20.47 19.40
CA ARG A 175 -0.48 20.70 19.69
C ARG A 175 -0.16 20.65 21.18
N ALA A 176 -1.18 20.63 22.04
CA ALA A 176 -0.97 20.53 23.47
C ALA A 176 -0.09 19.31 23.81
N PRO A 177 0.77 19.40 24.84
CA PRO A 177 1.57 18.27 25.27
C PRO A 177 0.72 17.04 25.57
N ARG A 178 1.24 15.87 25.23
CA ARG A 178 0.61 14.60 25.56
C ARG A 178 0.35 14.51 27.07
N GLY A 179 -0.86 14.07 27.42
CA GLY A 179 -1.31 14.00 28.82
C GLY A 179 -2.17 15.18 29.25
N THR A 180 -2.29 16.22 28.42
CA THR A 180 -3.29 17.28 28.61
C THR A 180 -4.70 16.67 28.64
N ARG A 181 -5.41 16.76 29.77
CA ARG A 181 -6.78 16.25 29.92
C ARG A 181 -7.85 17.33 29.79
N THR A 182 -7.43 18.58 29.68
CA THR A 182 -8.30 19.76 29.60
C THR A 182 -8.52 20.17 28.15
N GLY A 183 -9.76 20.47 27.78
CA GLY A 183 -10.10 20.92 26.43
C GLY A 183 -11.11 19.99 25.74
N ILE A 184 -11.69 20.49 24.65
CA ILE A 184 -12.68 19.75 23.86
C ILE A 184 -11.97 18.60 23.12
N ALA A 185 -10.87 18.86 22.44
CA ALA A 185 -10.13 17.84 21.68
C ALA A 185 -9.58 16.75 22.61
N ALA A 186 -8.98 17.15 23.73
CA ALA A 186 -8.43 16.23 24.73
C ALA A 186 -9.48 15.23 25.23
N THR A 187 -10.65 15.73 25.60
CA THR A 187 -11.74 14.92 26.18
C THR A 187 -12.41 14.00 25.16
N LEU A 188 -12.56 14.47 23.91
CA LEU A 188 -13.04 13.63 22.81
C LEU A 188 -12.04 12.51 22.47
N MET A 189 -10.74 12.83 22.37
CA MET A 189 -9.68 11.86 22.11
C MET A 189 -9.59 10.82 23.25
N GLU A 190 -9.65 11.26 24.50
CA GLU A 190 -9.61 10.38 25.67
C GLU A 190 -10.81 9.41 25.68
N ALA A 191 -12.03 9.89 25.40
CA ALA A 191 -13.19 9.00 25.32
C ALA A 191 -13.08 7.97 24.17
N ILE A 192 -12.51 8.35 23.02
CA ILE A 192 -12.21 7.41 21.94
C ILE A 192 -11.21 6.35 22.42
N LEU A 193 -10.13 6.77 23.09
CA LEU A 193 -9.11 5.85 23.60
C LEU A 193 -9.66 4.93 24.71
N VAL A 194 -10.53 5.41 25.58
CA VAL A 194 -11.16 4.57 26.60
C VAL A 194 -12.09 3.55 25.95
N LEU A 195 -13.02 3.98 25.09
CA LEU A 195 -14.03 3.07 24.53
C LEU A 195 -13.47 2.08 23.49
N THR A 196 -12.27 2.31 22.96
CA THR A 196 -11.55 1.35 22.10
C THR A 196 -10.52 0.52 22.87
N ALA A 197 -10.40 0.70 24.19
CA ALA A 197 -9.52 -0.09 25.04
C ALA A 197 -10.21 -1.41 25.45
N PRO A 198 -9.52 -2.57 25.37
CA PRO A 198 -10.11 -3.85 25.80
C PRO A 198 -10.43 -3.86 27.30
N GLU A 199 -9.69 -3.13 28.12
CA GLU A 199 -9.87 -3.05 29.58
C GLU A 199 -11.24 -2.49 29.95
N SER A 200 -11.77 -1.56 29.15
CA SER A 200 -13.04 -0.87 29.37
C SER A 200 -14.27 -1.76 29.19
N TRP A 201 -14.10 -2.97 28.66
CA TRP A 201 -15.18 -3.91 28.37
C TRP A 201 -15.06 -5.24 29.15
N THR A 202 -14.11 -5.35 30.08
CA THR A 202 -13.79 -6.57 30.84
C THR A 202 -14.99 -7.15 31.60
N GLN A 203 -15.85 -6.31 32.20
CA GLN A 203 -17.06 -6.77 32.91
C GLN A 203 -18.11 -7.38 31.98
N LEU A 204 -18.21 -6.88 30.75
CA LEU A 204 -19.11 -7.44 29.73
C LEU A 204 -18.57 -8.74 29.14
N ARG A 205 -17.25 -8.90 29.14
CA ARG A 205 -16.59 -10.16 28.75
C ARG A 205 -16.94 -11.32 29.69
N ALA A 206 -17.19 -11.05 30.96
CA ALA A 206 -17.57 -12.07 31.95
C ALA A 206 -19.04 -12.49 31.88
N THR A 207 -19.92 -11.63 31.33
CA THR A 207 -21.38 -11.86 31.28
C THR A 207 -21.87 -12.26 29.88
N ALA A 208 -21.09 -12.00 28.83
CA ALA A 208 -21.43 -12.40 27.47
C ALA A 208 -21.20 -13.89 27.25
N THR A 209 -22.28 -14.66 27.06
CA THR A 209 -22.20 -15.89 26.26
C THR A 209 -21.76 -15.51 24.84
N PRO A 210 -20.94 -16.33 24.15
CA PRO A 210 -20.43 -15.98 22.83
C PRO A 210 -21.61 -15.65 21.91
N MET A 211 -21.71 -14.37 21.52
CA MET A 211 -22.81 -13.89 20.69
C MET A 211 -22.82 -14.69 19.39
N GLN A 212 -23.84 -15.52 19.23
CA GLN A 212 -24.08 -16.31 18.03
C GLN A 212 -24.66 -15.37 16.97
N ILE A 213 -23.78 -14.58 16.34
CA ILE A 213 -24.11 -13.90 15.09
C ILE A 213 -24.08 -14.98 14.01
N ASP A 214 -25.26 -15.54 13.72
CA ASP A 214 -25.45 -16.45 12.61
C ASP A 214 -25.15 -15.73 11.28
N CYS A 215 -24.52 -16.48 10.37
CA CYS A 215 -24.15 -16.12 8.98
C CYS A 215 -22.72 -15.64 8.68
N GLN A 216 -21.72 -15.87 9.56
CA GLN A 216 -20.30 -15.78 9.15
C GLN A 216 -19.47 -17.00 9.58
N PRO A 217 -18.46 -17.41 8.77
CA PRO A 217 -17.59 -18.54 9.10
C PRO A 217 -16.91 -18.31 10.46
N ALA A 218 -16.73 -19.39 11.23
CA ALA A 218 -16.25 -19.35 12.61
C ALA A 218 -14.88 -18.65 12.78
N SER A 219 -14.09 -18.54 11.71
CA SER A 219 -12.77 -17.91 11.67
C SER A 219 -12.77 -16.37 11.63
N SER A 220 -13.93 -15.69 11.48
CA SER A 220 -14.01 -14.22 11.37
C SER A 220 -14.95 -13.55 12.36
N ARG A 221 -15.42 -14.26 13.40
CA ARG A 221 -16.34 -13.68 14.38
C ARG A 221 -15.59 -12.80 15.37
N LEU A 222 -15.72 -11.48 15.19
CA LEU A 222 -15.35 -10.53 16.24
C LEU A 222 -16.34 -10.70 17.38
N THR A 223 -15.86 -11.23 18.50
CA THR A 223 -16.68 -11.54 19.68
C THR A 223 -16.63 -10.43 20.72
N GLN A 224 -15.68 -9.50 20.61
CA GLN A 224 -15.43 -8.49 21.63
C GLN A 224 -15.90 -7.08 21.19
N PRO A 225 -16.56 -6.31 22.08
CA PRO A 225 -17.15 -5.02 21.74
C PRO A 225 -16.11 -3.98 21.33
N ASP A 226 -14.92 -3.95 21.94
CA ASP A 226 -13.80 -3.09 21.57
C ASP A 226 -13.35 -3.33 20.11
N GLN A 227 -13.21 -4.60 19.70
CA GLN A 227 -12.86 -4.96 18.32
C GLN A 227 -13.98 -4.59 17.33
N VAL A 228 -15.25 -4.81 17.70
CA VAL A 228 -16.41 -4.44 16.89
C VAL A 228 -16.51 -2.93 16.71
N ILE A 229 -16.22 -2.16 17.76
CA ILE A 229 -16.18 -0.70 17.74
C ILE A 229 -15.03 -0.22 16.88
N LEU A 230 -13.82 -0.77 17.08
CA LEU A 230 -12.64 -0.41 16.29
C LEU A 230 -12.87 -0.72 14.80
N ARG A 231 -13.43 -1.90 14.47
CA ARG A 231 -13.82 -2.23 13.09
C ARG A 231 -14.82 -1.24 12.50
N HIS A 232 -15.81 -0.82 13.27
CA HIS A 232 -16.79 0.18 12.83
C HIS A 232 -16.12 1.51 12.51
N LEU A 233 -15.18 1.96 13.35
CA LEU A 233 -14.40 3.18 13.11
C LEU A 233 -13.54 3.05 11.85
N VAL A 234 -12.83 1.94 11.67
CA VAL A 234 -12.05 1.65 10.47
C VAL A 234 -12.94 1.66 9.22
N GLY A 235 -14.10 1.02 9.28
CA GLY A 235 -15.12 1.05 8.21
C GLY A 235 -15.73 2.44 7.95
N ARG A 236 -15.61 3.37 8.90
CA ARG A 236 -16.02 4.79 8.79
C ARG A 236 -14.85 5.71 8.45
N HIS A 237 -13.79 5.17 7.84
CA HIS A 237 -12.61 5.90 7.37
C HIS A 237 -11.80 6.56 8.51
N LEU A 238 -11.59 5.82 9.61
CA LEU A 238 -10.70 6.22 10.71
C LEU A 238 -9.36 6.73 10.21
N PHE A 239 -8.65 5.95 9.39
CA PHE A 239 -7.29 6.28 8.99
C PHE A 239 -7.21 7.45 8.02
N SER A 240 -8.20 7.66 7.15
CA SER A 240 -8.22 8.87 6.31
C SER A 240 -8.47 10.11 7.16
N THR A 241 -9.27 9.99 8.22
CA THR A 241 -9.51 11.10 9.16
C THR A 241 -8.24 11.42 9.94
N LEU A 242 -7.57 10.40 10.49
CA LEU A 242 -6.28 10.56 11.16
C LEU A 242 -5.22 11.16 10.22
N ARG A 243 -5.18 10.72 8.96
CA ARG A 243 -4.31 11.30 7.93
C ARG A 243 -4.51 12.80 7.83
N VAL A 244 -5.74 13.25 7.62
CA VAL A 244 -6.05 14.68 7.46
C VAL A 244 -5.61 15.48 8.70
N LEU A 245 -5.86 14.96 9.90
CA LEU A 245 -5.46 15.63 11.14
C LEU A 245 -3.92 15.70 11.30
N LEU A 246 -3.21 14.61 11.00
CA LEU A 246 -1.75 14.55 11.10
C LEU A 246 -1.05 15.44 10.06
N VAL A 247 -1.56 15.48 8.82
CA VAL A 247 -1.03 16.38 7.77
C VAL A 247 -1.18 17.84 8.20
N ARG A 248 -2.35 18.24 8.71
CA ARG A 248 -2.61 19.60 9.22
C ARG A 248 -1.74 19.97 10.41
N LEU A 249 -1.53 19.04 11.35
CA LEU A 249 -0.63 19.23 12.48
C LEU A 249 0.78 19.53 11.98
N ALA A 250 1.24 18.75 11.01
CA ALA A 250 2.60 18.80 10.52
C ALA A 250 2.89 19.99 9.60
N ASP A 251 1.88 20.55 8.91
CA ASP A 251 2.04 21.76 8.06
C ASP A 251 2.32 23.02 8.90
N SER A 252 2.09 22.93 10.21
CA SER A 252 2.15 24.07 11.12
C SER A 252 3.51 24.31 11.77
N GLY A 253 4.51 23.47 11.48
CA GLY A 253 5.84 23.51 12.10
C GLY A 253 5.85 22.97 13.54
N SER A 254 6.57 21.87 13.77
CA SER A 254 6.66 21.20 15.09
C SER A 254 8.09 20.91 15.56
N ALA A 255 9.11 21.41 14.87
CA ALA A 255 10.50 21.10 15.18
C ALA A 255 10.87 21.56 16.61
N GLY A 256 11.07 20.60 17.52
CA GLY A 256 11.56 20.83 18.89
C GLY A 256 10.50 20.92 20.01
N LEU A 257 9.21 20.68 19.73
CA LEU A 257 8.14 20.73 20.73
C LEU A 257 7.93 19.38 21.46
N PRO A 258 7.36 19.37 22.68
CA PRO A 258 6.94 18.14 23.36
C PRO A 258 5.95 17.34 22.51
N THR A 259 5.90 16.02 22.71
CA THR A 259 4.99 15.11 21.97
C THR A 259 3.57 15.66 21.94
N SER A 260 3.04 15.87 20.75
CA SER A 260 1.67 16.33 20.54
C SER A 260 0.67 15.30 21.06
N GLN A 261 -0.40 15.76 21.71
CA GLN A 261 -1.49 14.90 22.13
C GLN A 261 -2.14 14.17 20.94
N LEU A 262 -2.31 14.84 19.80
CA LEU A 262 -2.86 14.24 18.58
C LEU A 262 -1.96 13.12 18.04
N GLU A 263 -0.65 13.31 18.06
CA GLU A 263 0.32 12.31 17.64
C GLU A 263 0.25 11.05 18.52
N GLY A 264 0.24 11.22 19.85
CA GLY A 264 0.09 10.11 20.78
C GLY A 264 -1.27 9.41 20.65
N PHE A 265 -2.34 10.17 20.40
CA PHE A 265 -3.67 9.63 20.13
C PHE A 265 -3.70 8.75 18.87
N ALA A 266 -3.18 9.27 17.75
CA ALA A 266 -3.14 8.55 16.49
C ALA A 266 -2.29 7.27 16.59
N LEU A 267 -1.11 7.35 17.23
CA LEU A 267 -0.25 6.20 17.46
C LEU A 267 -0.95 5.10 18.26
N THR A 268 -1.62 5.45 19.35
CA THR A 268 -2.32 4.48 20.22
C THR A 268 -3.39 3.70 19.43
N LEU A 269 -4.14 4.39 18.56
CA LEU A 269 -5.15 3.74 17.72
C LEU A 269 -4.52 2.85 16.63
N CYS A 270 -3.42 3.29 16.02
CA CYS A 270 -2.70 2.49 15.03
C CYS A 270 -2.13 1.21 15.66
N GLN A 271 -1.54 1.29 16.87
CA GLN A 271 -1.03 0.14 17.61
C GLN A 271 -2.14 -0.87 17.96
N ARG A 272 -3.30 -0.39 18.42
CA ARG A 272 -4.46 -1.24 18.70
C ARG A 272 -5.00 -1.93 17.46
N HIS A 273 -5.06 -1.22 16.34
CA HIS A 273 -5.48 -1.81 15.07
C HIS A 273 -4.50 -2.87 14.58
N VAL A 274 -3.20 -2.56 14.62
CA VAL A 274 -2.14 -3.46 14.18
C VAL A 274 -2.07 -4.75 15.02
N ALA A 275 -2.46 -4.70 16.30
CA ALA A 275 -2.60 -5.88 17.14
C ALA A 275 -3.72 -6.84 16.69
N HIS A 276 -4.63 -6.40 15.81
CA HIS A 276 -5.82 -7.12 15.36
C HIS A 276 -5.93 -7.10 13.82
N PRO A 277 -5.08 -7.85 13.10
CA PRO A 277 -5.07 -7.85 11.62
C PRO A 277 -6.39 -8.32 10.99
N GLU A 278 -7.18 -9.13 11.69
CA GLU A 278 -8.52 -9.56 11.29
C GLU A 278 -9.49 -8.40 11.01
N LEU A 279 -9.21 -7.20 11.55
CA LEU A 279 -10.03 -6.01 11.34
C LEU A 279 -9.97 -5.49 9.90
N GLU A 280 -8.92 -5.78 9.14
CA GLU A 280 -8.78 -5.35 7.74
C GLU A 280 -9.48 -6.27 6.73
N VAL A 281 -9.93 -7.45 7.16
CA VAL A 281 -10.59 -8.44 6.28
C VAL A 281 -11.87 -7.84 5.70
N GLY A 282 -11.96 -7.80 4.37
CA GLY A 282 -13.11 -7.25 3.63
C GLY A 282 -13.18 -5.72 3.59
N LEU A 283 -12.15 -5.01 4.07
CA LEU A 283 -12.06 -3.56 3.98
C LEU A 283 -11.60 -3.14 2.57
N ALA A 284 -12.15 -2.03 2.06
CA ALA A 284 -11.64 -1.41 0.84
C ALA A 284 -10.16 -1.01 1.02
N ALA A 285 -9.35 -1.22 -0.02
CA ALA A 285 -7.93 -0.89 -0.02
C ALA A 285 -7.65 0.56 0.41
N SER A 286 -8.46 1.50 -0.06
CA SER A 286 -8.36 2.92 0.28
C SER A 286 -8.63 3.23 1.75
N SER A 287 -9.19 2.31 2.53
CA SER A 287 -9.47 2.50 3.96
C SER A 287 -8.45 1.80 4.86
N ARG A 288 -7.46 1.08 4.30
CA ARG A 288 -6.46 0.36 5.09
C ARG A 288 -5.48 1.30 5.77
N PHE A 289 -4.98 0.88 6.94
CA PHE A 289 -4.07 1.66 7.78
C PHE A 289 -2.82 2.07 7.00
N ALA A 290 -2.12 1.11 6.40
CA ALA A 290 -0.83 1.37 5.76
C ALA A 290 -0.99 2.32 4.54
N VAL A 291 -2.05 2.16 3.77
CA VAL A 291 -2.37 3.00 2.60
C VAL A 291 -2.60 4.45 3.01
N GLN A 292 -3.28 4.70 4.14
CA GLN A 292 -3.65 6.05 4.57
C GLN A 292 -2.57 6.73 5.41
N ILE A 293 -1.94 6.02 6.35
CA ILE A 293 -0.99 6.59 7.30
C ILE A 293 0.40 6.69 6.69
N LEU A 294 0.94 5.61 6.11
CA LEU A 294 2.31 5.63 5.58
C LEU A 294 2.47 6.46 4.31
N SER A 295 1.39 6.85 3.64
CA SER A 295 1.48 7.76 2.50
C SER A 295 1.48 9.24 2.92
N ILE A 296 1.55 9.56 4.22
CA ILE A 296 1.75 10.93 4.72
C ILE A 296 3.19 11.36 4.38
N PRO A 297 3.42 12.50 3.72
CA PRO A 297 4.77 12.93 3.39
C PRO A 297 5.67 13.09 4.62
N LEU A 298 6.85 12.47 4.59
CA LEU A 298 7.90 12.58 5.64
C LEU A 298 7.38 12.27 7.05
N LEU A 299 6.55 11.22 7.19
CA LEU A 299 5.78 10.95 8.41
C LEU A 299 6.65 10.90 9.67
N TRP A 300 7.78 10.19 9.63
CA TRP A 300 8.64 10.00 10.81
C TRP A 300 9.36 11.27 11.24
N GLN A 301 9.65 12.16 10.29
CA GLN A 301 10.31 13.44 10.56
C GLN A 301 9.31 14.48 11.08
N ARG A 302 8.08 14.42 10.57
CA ARG A 302 6.98 15.33 10.94
C ARG A 302 6.29 14.93 12.25
N CYS A 303 6.29 13.64 12.56
CA CYS A 303 5.74 13.03 13.75
C CYS A 303 6.83 12.16 14.43
N PRO A 304 7.77 12.77 15.18
CA PRO A 304 8.93 12.07 15.74
C PRO A 304 8.57 11.05 16.83
N TYR A 305 7.51 11.28 17.61
CA TYR A 305 7.05 10.30 18.60
C TYR A 305 6.42 9.07 17.93
N PHE A 306 5.74 9.27 16.80
CA PHE A 306 5.29 8.19 15.93
C PHE A 306 6.50 7.45 15.33
N GLY A 307 7.53 8.18 14.91
CA GLY A 307 8.81 7.64 14.42
C GLY A 307 9.51 6.71 15.42
N GLN A 308 9.51 7.02 16.72
CA GLN A 308 10.07 6.16 17.77
C GLN A 308 9.43 4.75 17.81
N HIS A 309 8.22 4.60 17.28
CA HIS A 309 7.48 3.34 17.26
C HIS A 309 7.29 2.78 15.84
N ALA A 310 7.94 3.38 14.84
CA ALA A 310 7.78 3.00 13.45
C ALA A 310 8.20 1.54 13.17
N THR A 311 9.23 1.05 13.87
CA THR A 311 9.71 -0.34 13.74
C THR A 311 8.64 -1.38 14.10
N ALA A 312 7.84 -1.13 15.14
CA ALA A 312 6.75 -2.01 15.57
C ALA A 312 5.57 -2.00 14.57
N LEU A 313 5.37 -0.89 13.87
CA LEU A 313 4.28 -0.74 12.88
C LEU A 313 4.68 -1.25 11.48
N TRP A 314 5.99 -1.39 11.22
CA TRP A 314 6.52 -1.64 9.89
C TRP A 314 6.08 -2.98 9.29
N ALA A 315 6.31 -4.11 9.98
CA ALA A 315 5.99 -5.43 9.42
C ALA A 315 4.48 -5.63 9.18
N PRO A 316 3.58 -5.23 10.11
CA PRO A 316 2.14 -5.25 9.86
C PRO A 316 1.72 -4.36 8.70
N ALA A 317 2.33 -3.17 8.55
CA ALA A 317 2.03 -2.29 7.43
C ALA A 317 2.45 -2.89 6.08
N VAL A 318 3.65 -3.47 6.00
CA VAL A 318 4.14 -4.14 4.79
C VAL A 318 3.21 -5.29 4.38
N ARG A 319 2.74 -6.10 5.33
CA ARG A 319 1.75 -7.16 5.05
C ARG A 319 0.43 -6.60 4.54
N SER A 320 -0.10 -5.57 5.21
CA SER A 320 -1.35 -4.90 4.80
C SER A 320 -1.26 -4.42 3.33
N LEU A 321 -0.11 -3.88 2.93
CA LEU A 321 0.16 -3.43 1.56
C LEU A 321 0.30 -4.58 0.56
N GLU A 322 1.01 -5.66 0.92
CA GLU A 322 1.12 -6.85 0.06
C GLU A 322 -0.27 -7.46 -0.21
N GLU A 323 -1.13 -7.52 0.80
CA GLU A 323 -2.52 -7.96 0.64
C GLU A 323 -3.35 -7.01 -0.24
N VAL A 324 -3.02 -5.71 -0.31
CA VAL A 324 -3.71 -4.79 -1.25
C VAL A 324 -3.25 -5.10 -2.67
N LEU A 325 -1.95 -5.32 -2.86
CA LEU A 325 -1.37 -5.62 -4.17
C LEU A 325 -1.90 -6.93 -4.77
N GLY A 326 -2.18 -7.93 -3.92
CA GLY A 326 -2.76 -9.21 -4.34
C GLY A 326 -4.25 -9.15 -4.70
N ALA A 327 -4.99 -8.11 -4.29
CA ALA A 327 -6.37 -7.91 -4.69
C ALA A 327 -6.42 -7.21 -6.05
N SER A 328 -7.17 -7.75 -7.02
CA SER A 328 -7.19 -7.43 -8.47
C SER A 328 -7.51 -5.97 -8.89
N GLY A 329 -7.40 -4.99 -8.00
CA GLY A 329 -7.54 -3.55 -8.29
C GLY A 329 -6.20 -2.86 -8.53
N SER A 330 -6.24 -1.70 -9.21
CA SER A 330 -5.08 -0.81 -9.28
C SER A 330 -4.76 -0.29 -7.88
N PHE A 331 -3.68 -0.79 -7.28
CA PHE A 331 -3.16 -0.32 -5.99
C PHE A 331 -3.02 1.21 -5.94
N LEU A 332 -2.64 1.83 -7.07
CA LEU A 332 -2.52 3.27 -7.20
C LEU A 332 -3.86 3.99 -7.08
N ALA A 333 -4.96 3.39 -7.56
CA ALA A 333 -6.29 3.95 -7.42
C ALA A 333 -6.78 3.91 -5.96
N ALA A 334 -6.16 3.09 -5.10
CA ALA A 334 -6.47 3.04 -3.67
C ALA A 334 -5.72 4.10 -2.86
N LEU A 335 -4.63 4.67 -3.39
CA LEU A 335 -3.86 5.71 -2.69
C LEU A 335 -4.68 7.00 -2.54
N PRO A 336 -4.46 7.77 -1.45
CA PRO A 336 -5.11 9.07 -1.27
C PRO A 336 -4.80 10.05 -2.41
N THR A 337 -5.64 11.08 -2.58
CA THR A 337 -5.29 12.22 -3.44
C THR A 337 -4.10 13.00 -2.88
N MET A 338 -3.34 13.71 -3.72
CA MET A 338 -2.22 14.52 -3.25
C MET A 338 -2.65 15.52 -2.18
N ASP A 339 -1.86 15.59 -1.09
CA ASP A 339 -2.06 16.58 -0.05
C ASP A 339 -1.56 17.94 -0.55
N SER A 340 -2.38 18.97 -0.41
CA SER A 340 -2.18 20.30 -0.99
C SER A 340 -0.95 21.09 -0.48
N GLY A 341 -0.18 20.56 0.49
CA GLY A 341 0.91 21.28 1.17
C GLY A 341 2.34 20.85 0.83
N ALA A 342 2.58 19.58 0.47
CA ALA A 342 3.95 19.05 0.40
C ALA A 342 4.49 18.88 -1.03
N GLY A 343 3.63 18.83 -2.06
CA GLY A 343 4.04 18.55 -3.44
C GLY A 343 4.66 17.16 -3.67
N ILE A 344 4.69 16.30 -2.63
CA ILE A 344 5.18 14.93 -2.70
C ILE A 344 4.00 13.99 -2.95
N SER A 345 4.16 13.07 -3.89
CA SER A 345 3.11 12.09 -4.17
C SER A 345 2.91 11.10 -3.02
N PRO A 346 1.68 10.59 -2.81
CA PRO A 346 1.39 9.54 -1.85
C PRO A 346 2.25 8.28 -2.06
N THR A 347 2.53 7.91 -3.32
CA THR A 347 3.40 6.78 -3.69
C THR A 347 4.83 7.00 -3.22
N ALA A 348 5.40 8.18 -3.47
CA ALA A 348 6.75 8.51 -3.04
C ALA A 348 6.86 8.62 -1.51
N SER A 349 5.84 9.20 -0.86
CA SER A 349 5.76 9.26 0.60
C SER A 349 5.71 7.88 1.23
N LEU A 350 4.90 6.98 0.66
CA LEU A 350 4.77 5.60 1.10
C LEU A 350 6.10 4.85 0.99
N LEU A 351 6.78 4.94 -0.16
CA LEU A 351 8.08 4.30 -0.34
C LEU A 351 9.14 4.89 0.59
N GLY A 352 9.21 6.22 0.70
CA GLY A 352 10.18 6.90 1.56
C GLY A 352 10.03 6.52 3.04
N ASN A 353 8.81 6.55 3.55
CA ASN A 353 8.53 6.16 4.95
C ASN A 353 8.78 4.67 5.20
N LEU A 354 8.54 3.79 4.22
CA LEU A 354 8.87 2.37 4.35
C LEU A 354 10.38 2.14 4.39
N LEU A 355 11.15 2.85 3.55
CA LEU A 355 12.59 2.71 3.43
C LEU A 355 13.35 3.24 4.65
N GLU A 356 12.94 4.39 5.19
CA GLU A 356 13.62 5.04 6.32
C GLU A 356 13.77 4.14 7.55
N VAL A 357 12.85 3.19 7.75
CA VAL A 357 12.86 2.26 8.89
C VAL A 357 12.95 0.78 8.48
N ALA A 358 13.22 0.49 7.20
CA ALA A 358 13.18 -0.88 6.67
C ALA A 358 14.21 -1.80 7.33
N ALA A 359 15.44 -1.33 7.52
CA ALA A 359 16.51 -2.15 8.10
C ALA A 359 16.18 -2.59 9.53
N ASP A 360 15.69 -1.67 10.36
CA ASP A 360 15.33 -1.95 11.75
C ASP A 360 14.01 -2.73 11.85
N GLY A 361 13.03 -2.41 11.00
CA GLY A 361 11.78 -3.17 10.89
C GLY A 361 12.02 -4.64 10.51
N LEU A 362 12.92 -4.93 9.57
CA LEU A 362 13.27 -6.30 9.18
C LEU A 362 14.01 -7.07 10.28
N LYS A 363 14.82 -6.39 11.10
CA LYS A 363 15.50 -6.98 12.27
C LYS A 363 14.50 -7.27 13.40
N ALA A 364 13.52 -6.39 13.61
CA ALA A 364 12.51 -6.51 14.66
C ALA A 364 11.35 -7.45 14.30
N ALA A 365 11.05 -7.66 13.02
CA ALA A 365 9.97 -8.51 12.52
C ALA A 365 9.80 -9.88 13.23
N PRO A 366 10.85 -10.70 13.49
CA PRO A 366 10.70 -11.97 14.20
C PRO A 366 10.17 -11.84 15.65
N SER A 367 10.27 -10.66 16.25
CA SER A 367 9.82 -10.41 17.63
C SER A 367 8.42 -9.78 17.71
N CYS A 368 7.93 -9.16 16.62
CA CYS A 368 6.71 -8.36 16.65
C CYS A 368 5.43 -9.12 16.26
N ASP A 369 5.51 -10.26 15.57
CA ASP A 369 4.31 -11.00 15.14
C ASP A 369 4.57 -12.53 15.10
N PRO A 370 3.87 -13.34 15.93
CA PRO A 370 3.99 -14.80 15.94
C PRO A 370 3.56 -15.48 14.62
N LEU A 371 2.73 -14.81 13.81
CA LEU A 371 2.23 -15.31 12.52
C LEU A 371 3.21 -15.03 11.37
N LEU A 372 4.13 -14.09 11.56
CA LEU A 372 5.15 -13.72 10.58
C LEU A 372 6.50 -14.33 10.97
N ARG A 373 6.86 -15.43 10.31
CA ARG A 373 8.27 -15.83 10.27
C ARG A 373 9.04 -14.72 9.54
N ALA A 374 10.21 -14.32 10.04
CA ALA A 374 11.04 -13.25 9.48
C ALA A 374 11.26 -13.32 7.95
N GLY A 375 11.19 -14.50 7.34
CA GLY A 375 11.30 -14.66 5.88
C GLY A 375 10.13 -14.09 5.08
N ASN A 376 8.92 -14.00 5.67
CA ASN A 376 7.74 -13.49 4.97
C ASN A 376 7.74 -11.94 4.91
N ALA A 377 8.32 -11.26 5.90
CA ALA A 377 8.34 -9.79 5.94
C ALA A 377 9.25 -9.19 4.86
N ALA A 378 10.46 -9.74 4.65
CA ALA A 378 11.34 -9.32 3.54
C ALA A 378 10.73 -9.63 2.18
N LEU A 379 10.05 -10.76 2.04
CA LEU A 379 9.37 -11.13 0.80
C LEU A 379 8.24 -10.15 0.46
N ALA A 380 7.43 -9.81 1.46
CA ALA A 380 6.36 -8.84 1.33
C ALA A 380 6.92 -7.45 0.99
N PHE A 381 7.97 -7.02 1.69
CA PHE A 381 8.62 -5.75 1.45
C PHE A 381 9.22 -5.65 0.04
N THR A 382 9.96 -6.66 -0.41
CA THR A 382 10.54 -6.68 -1.77
C THR A 382 9.46 -6.56 -2.84
N THR A 383 8.32 -7.24 -2.64
CA THR A 383 7.15 -7.13 -3.53
C THR A 383 6.59 -5.71 -3.53
N VAL A 384 6.27 -5.16 -2.36
CA VAL A 384 5.70 -3.80 -2.22
C VAL A 384 6.64 -2.74 -2.78
N ALA A 385 7.92 -2.77 -2.40
CA ALA A 385 8.91 -1.79 -2.85
C ALA A 385 9.13 -1.84 -4.37
N SER A 386 9.12 -3.04 -4.98
CA SER A 386 9.28 -3.17 -6.43
C SER A 386 8.15 -2.50 -7.22
N VAL A 387 6.90 -2.62 -6.76
CA VAL A 387 5.73 -1.99 -7.40
C VAL A 387 5.73 -0.47 -7.18
N LEU A 388 6.16 -0.01 -6.00
CA LEU A 388 6.25 1.43 -5.73
C LEU A 388 7.35 2.10 -6.57
N LEU A 389 8.46 1.41 -6.80
CA LEU A 389 9.57 1.91 -7.61
C LEU A 389 9.19 2.10 -9.08
N THR A 390 8.41 1.19 -9.68
CA THR A 390 8.01 1.31 -11.09
C THR A 390 7.20 2.58 -11.39
N GLU A 391 6.51 3.10 -10.38
CA GLU A 391 5.63 4.27 -10.52
C GLU A 391 6.34 5.57 -10.13
N LEU A 392 7.51 5.49 -9.49
CA LEU A 392 8.23 6.65 -8.98
C LEU A 392 8.74 7.59 -10.09
N PRO A 393 9.39 7.11 -11.19
CA PRO A 393 9.90 8.00 -12.24
C PRO A 393 8.81 8.78 -12.96
N ARG A 394 7.66 8.14 -13.24
CA ARG A 394 6.51 8.77 -13.94
C ARG A 394 5.90 9.92 -13.15
N ILE A 395 5.92 9.81 -11.82
CA ILE A 395 5.30 10.76 -10.90
C ILE A 395 6.26 11.89 -10.52
N MET A 396 7.56 11.60 -10.40
CA MET A 396 8.57 12.59 -10.01
C MET A 396 9.00 13.50 -11.16
N TYR A 397 8.89 13.03 -12.40
CA TYR A 397 9.28 13.78 -13.59
C TYR A 397 8.11 14.18 -14.50
N GLY A 398 6.85 13.91 -14.10
CA GLY A 398 5.63 14.41 -14.74
C GLY A 398 5.55 14.12 -16.25
N GLY A 399 5.06 12.94 -16.62
CA GLY A 399 5.02 12.54 -18.04
C GLY A 399 4.05 13.33 -18.93
N ARG A 400 4.54 13.76 -20.10
CA ARG A 400 3.90 13.56 -21.40
C ARG A 400 4.99 13.47 -22.48
N GLU A 401 5.01 12.38 -23.24
CA GLU A 401 5.99 12.07 -24.29
C GLU A 401 5.80 12.89 -25.59
N ASP A 402 5.00 13.97 -25.57
CA ASP A 402 4.63 14.73 -26.78
C ASP A 402 5.09 16.20 -26.79
N GLU A 403 5.83 16.67 -25.79
CA GLU A 403 6.33 18.06 -25.78
C GLU A 403 7.82 18.10 -26.16
N PRO A 404 8.20 18.77 -27.26
CA PRO A 404 9.59 18.85 -27.67
C PRO A 404 10.43 19.55 -26.61
N MET A 405 11.62 18.99 -26.40
CA MET A 405 12.63 19.37 -25.43
C MET A 405 13.09 20.82 -25.63
N GLU A 406 12.35 21.78 -25.07
CA GLU A 406 12.88 23.09 -24.73
C GLU A 406 13.43 23.06 -23.30
N GLU A 407 14.67 23.55 -23.19
CA GLU A 407 15.49 23.78 -22.00
C GLU A 407 14.76 23.56 -20.67
N ALA A 408 15.09 22.44 -20.01
CA ALA A 408 14.66 22.10 -18.66
C ALA A 408 15.14 23.17 -17.66
N SER A 409 14.39 24.26 -17.61
CA SER A 409 14.41 25.22 -16.52
C SER A 409 14.05 24.46 -15.23
N THR A 410 14.77 24.80 -14.17
CA THR A 410 14.74 24.18 -12.85
C THR A 410 13.38 24.27 -12.15
N SER A 411 12.41 23.43 -12.53
CA SER A 411 11.12 23.31 -11.83
C SER A 411 10.74 21.85 -11.59
N GLY A 412 11.26 21.27 -10.52
CA GLY A 412 10.92 19.91 -10.08
C GLY A 412 11.95 19.21 -9.20
N SER A 413 12.71 19.95 -8.36
CA SER A 413 13.66 19.29 -7.47
C SER A 413 12.92 18.52 -6.37
N VAL A 414 13.13 17.21 -6.33
CA VAL A 414 12.73 16.33 -5.22
C VAL A 414 13.17 16.95 -3.89
N PRO A 415 12.29 17.07 -2.88
CA PRO A 415 12.68 17.60 -1.57
C PRO A 415 13.87 16.82 -1.00
N PRO A 416 14.88 17.50 -0.40
CA PRO A 416 16.11 16.85 0.06
C PRO A 416 15.83 15.78 1.13
N ALA A 417 14.82 15.98 1.97
CA ALA A 417 14.36 15.01 2.97
C ALA A 417 13.83 13.71 2.34
N LEU A 418 13.04 13.83 1.26
CA LEU A 418 12.55 12.66 0.52
C LEU A 418 13.70 11.96 -0.21
N GLN A 419 14.64 12.73 -0.78
CA GLN A 419 15.83 12.17 -1.38
C GLN A 419 16.68 11.38 -0.36
N ALA A 420 16.76 11.85 0.89
CA ALA A 420 17.41 11.12 1.98
C ALA A 420 16.69 9.80 2.29
N GLN A 421 15.35 9.80 2.41
CA GLN A 421 14.57 8.57 2.60
C GLN A 421 14.77 7.55 1.46
N LEU A 422 14.76 8.02 0.21
CA LEU A 422 15.00 7.16 -0.97
C LEU A 422 16.45 6.64 -1.02
N ALA A 423 17.40 7.35 -0.39
CA ALA A 423 18.79 6.89 -0.33
C ALA A 423 19.00 5.69 0.60
N CYS A 424 18.08 5.44 1.54
CA CYS A 424 18.11 4.24 2.38
C CYS A 424 18.04 2.93 1.57
N LEU A 425 17.53 2.97 0.33
CA LEU A 425 17.53 1.83 -0.59
C LEU A 425 18.94 1.30 -0.91
N GLY A 426 19.94 2.19 -0.92
CA GLY A 426 21.34 1.84 -1.14
C GLY A 426 22.15 1.67 0.15
N GLU A 427 21.51 1.66 1.31
CA GLU A 427 22.20 1.53 2.59
C GLU A 427 22.68 0.08 2.80
N GLY A 428 23.95 -0.07 3.20
CA GLY A 428 24.57 -1.39 3.38
C GLY A 428 23.85 -2.27 4.39
N THR A 429 23.29 -1.68 5.46
CA THR A 429 22.55 -2.41 6.50
C THR A 429 21.28 -3.06 5.95
N LEU A 430 20.49 -2.33 5.16
CA LEU A 430 19.29 -2.83 4.51
C LEU A 430 19.63 -3.94 3.50
N LEU A 431 20.62 -3.68 2.63
CA LEU A 431 21.05 -4.65 1.62
C LEU A 431 21.55 -5.95 2.25
N GLN A 432 22.34 -5.87 3.32
CA GLN A 432 22.82 -7.03 4.07
C GLN A 432 21.66 -7.86 4.63
N VAL A 433 20.67 -7.21 5.26
CA VAL A 433 19.51 -7.91 5.83
C VAL A 433 18.69 -8.57 4.73
N LEU A 434 18.41 -7.88 3.61
CA LEU A 434 17.65 -8.42 2.49
C LEU A 434 18.36 -9.62 1.85
N VAL A 435 19.65 -9.49 1.55
CA VAL A 435 20.47 -10.56 0.97
C VAL A 435 20.56 -11.75 1.93
N ALA A 436 20.80 -11.52 3.22
CA ALA A 436 20.86 -12.58 4.22
C ALA A 436 19.53 -13.30 4.41
N GLN A 437 18.39 -12.59 4.31
CA GLN A 437 17.06 -13.20 4.45
C GLN A 437 16.59 -13.93 3.20
N ALA A 438 16.94 -13.46 1.99
CA ALA A 438 16.56 -14.11 0.73
C ALA A 438 17.47 -15.30 0.37
N LEU A 439 18.78 -15.22 0.67
CA LEU A 439 19.81 -16.20 0.30
C LEU A 439 20.31 -17.00 1.52
N ARG A 440 19.40 -17.49 2.36
CA ARG A 440 19.70 -18.26 3.60
C ARG A 440 20.41 -19.61 3.37
N GLY A 441 20.72 -19.97 2.12
CA GLY A 441 21.30 -21.24 1.70
C GLY A 441 22.83 -21.32 1.63
N ALA A 442 23.59 -20.29 1.99
CA ALA A 442 25.06 -20.39 2.04
C ALA A 442 25.51 -20.90 3.43
N PRO A 443 25.86 -22.19 3.60
CA PRO A 443 26.46 -22.63 4.85
C PRO A 443 27.79 -21.89 5.02
N GLU A 444 27.99 -21.31 6.20
CA GLU A 444 29.33 -21.07 6.71
C GLU A 444 30.07 -22.41 6.66
N GLN A 445 31.30 -22.39 6.15
CA GLN A 445 32.12 -23.56 5.91
C GLN A 445 32.13 -24.49 7.14
N GLY A 446 31.49 -25.65 7.03
CA GLY A 446 31.54 -26.70 8.06
C GLY A 446 30.18 -27.14 8.62
N ALA A 447 29.32 -27.74 7.79
CA ALA A 447 28.29 -28.66 8.28
C ALA A 447 27.95 -29.67 7.16
N GLN A 448 28.65 -30.80 7.16
CA GLN A 448 28.19 -32.00 6.47
C GLN A 448 26.96 -32.51 7.22
N ASP A 449 25.77 -32.25 6.68
CA ASP A 449 24.59 -33.10 6.84
C ASP A 449 23.52 -32.63 5.85
N GLY A 450 23.64 -33.13 4.62
CA GLY A 450 22.64 -32.99 3.57
C GLY A 450 21.89 -34.30 3.40
N ALA A 451 20.56 -34.25 3.44
CA ALA A 451 19.65 -34.97 2.52
C ALA A 451 18.20 -35.03 3.04
N ALA A 452 17.57 -33.91 3.43
CA ALA A 452 16.10 -33.86 3.56
C ALA A 452 15.53 -32.43 3.67
N ARG A 453 16.02 -31.45 2.89
CA ARG A 453 15.27 -30.19 2.74
C ARG A 453 14.12 -30.45 1.75
N SER A 454 12.92 -30.67 2.30
CA SER A 454 11.64 -30.82 1.59
C SER A 454 11.54 -29.89 0.37
N GLY A 455 11.01 -30.39 -0.76
CA GLY A 455 10.84 -29.62 -2.01
C GLY A 455 10.09 -28.29 -1.82
N ASN A 456 9.21 -28.20 -0.82
CA ASN A 456 8.49 -26.97 -0.49
C ASN A 456 9.41 -25.86 0.07
N ALA A 457 10.46 -26.22 0.81
CA ALA A 457 11.40 -25.24 1.38
C ALA A 457 12.27 -24.59 0.28
N ARG A 458 12.69 -25.37 -0.72
CA ARG A 458 13.46 -24.89 -1.88
C ARG A 458 12.64 -24.01 -2.82
N SER A 459 11.36 -24.34 -3.00
CA SER A 459 10.43 -23.50 -3.78
C SER A 459 10.26 -22.11 -3.12
N GLY A 460 10.13 -22.06 -1.79
CA GLY A 460 10.05 -20.80 -1.05
C GLY A 460 11.34 -19.96 -1.11
N GLU A 461 12.52 -20.60 -1.03
CA GLU A 461 13.81 -19.93 -1.19
C GLU A 461 13.96 -19.33 -2.59
N THR A 462 13.61 -20.09 -3.63
CA THR A 462 13.68 -19.63 -5.03
C THR A 462 12.77 -18.43 -5.27
N LYS A 463 11.51 -18.47 -4.79
CA LYS A 463 10.60 -17.31 -4.84
C LYS A 463 11.20 -16.07 -4.16
N SER A 464 11.91 -16.25 -3.05
CA SER A 464 12.54 -15.15 -2.30
C SER A 464 13.70 -14.52 -3.05
N VAL A 465 14.56 -15.34 -3.66
CA VAL A 465 15.66 -14.86 -4.50
C VAL A 465 15.12 -14.11 -5.72
N LEU A 466 14.11 -14.65 -6.41
CA LEU A 466 13.51 -14.00 -7.56
C LEU A 466 12.91 -12.62 -7.21
N LYS A 467 12.13 -12.51 -6.13
CA LYS A 467 11.57 -11.23 -5.68
C LYS A 467 12.64 -10.22 -5.28
N LEU A 468 13.72 -10.66 -4.60
CA LEU A 468 14.87 -9.80 -4.31
C LEU A 468 15.54 -9.31 -5.60
N CYS A 469 15.77 -10.21 -6.56
CA CYS A 469 16.39 -9.87 -7.84
C CYS A 469 15.54 -8.90 -8.65
N VAL A 470 14.21 -9.03 -8.63
CA VAL A 470 13.29 -8.07 -9.26
C VAL A 470 13.43 -6.69 -8.62
N LEU A 471 13.43 -6.61 -7.28
CA LEU A 471 13.65 -5.34 -6.59
C LEU A 471 14.99 -4.72 -7.00
N LEU A 472 16.09 -5.47 -6.88
CA LEU A 472 17.43 -4.97 -7.20
C LEU A 472 17.57 -4.57 -8.67
N TYR A 473 16.98 -5.32 -9.60
CA TYR A 473 16.89 -4.94 -11.01
C TYR A 473 16.24 -3.56 -11.16
N ARG A 474 15.06 -3.35 -10.56
CA ARG A 474 14.35 -2.05 -10.58
C ARG A 474 15.21 -0.94 -10.02
N VAL A 475 15.92 -1.17 -8.91
CA VAL A 475 16.84 -0.18 -8.34
C VAL A 475 17.96 0.17 -9.33
N LEU A 476 18.55 -0.84 -9.97
CA LEU A 476 19.67 -0.64 -10.89
C LEU A 476 19.26 0.05 -12.20
N THR A 477 18.01 -0.11 -12.65
CA THR A 477 17.50 0.49 -13.90
C THR A 477 16.78 1.81 -13.69
N GLU A 478 15.97 1.94 -12.62
CA GLU A 478 15.05 3.07 -12.42
C GLU A 478 15.56 4.07 -11.36
N ALA A 479 16.39 3.64 -10.42
CA ALA A 479 16.94 4.49 -9.36
C ALA A 479 18.41 4.86 -9.64
N GLY A 480 18.66 5.52 -10.78
CA GLY A 480 20.03 5.84 -11.24
C GLY A 480 20.92 6.53 -10.21
N ARG A 481 20.38 7.38 -9.31
CA ARG A 481 21.14 8.01 -8.21
C ARG A 481 21.64 7.04 -7.15
N GLN A 482 20.99 5.89 -6.99
CA GLN A 482 21.35 4.85 -6.01
C GLN A 482 22.15 3.69 -6.62
N GLN A 483 22.22 3.59 -7.95
CA GLN A 483 22.86 2.47 -8.65
C GLN A 483 24.28 2.18 -8.15
N THR A 484 25.15 3.19 -8.10
CA THR A 484 26.54 3.02 -7.64
C THR A 484 26.61 2.59 -6.18
N ARG A 485 25.76 3.16 -5.31
CA ARG A 485 25.73 2.79 -3.87
C ARG A 485 25.30 1.34 -3.67
N VAL A 486 24.29 0.91 -4.42
CA VAL A 486 23.78 -0.46 -4.38
C VAL A 486 24.79 -1.45 -4.95
N LEU A 487 25.44 -1.14 -6.07
CA LEU A 487 26.49 -2.00 -6.63
C LEU A 487 27.65 -2.17 -5.65
N THR A 488 28.15 -1.08 -5.05
CA THR A 488 29.19 -1.14 -4.02
C THR A 488 28.74 -1.93 -2.79
N GLY A 489 27.50 -1.70 -2.35
CA GLY A 489 26.82 -2.45 -1.28
C GLY A 489 26.83 -3.97 -1.50
N LEU A 490 26.34 -4.39 -2.66
CA LEU A 490 26.22 -5.80 -3.03
C LEU A 490 27.59 -6.46 -3.25
N ALA A 491 28.51 -5.75 -3.91
CA ALA A 491 29.85 -6.22 -4.21
C ALA A 491 30.66 -6.51 -2.94
N TYR A 492 30.70 -5.55 -2.01
CA TYR A 492 31.68 -5.58 -0.92
C TYR A 492 31.10 -5.88 0.47
N TYR A 493 29.83 -5.58 0.71
CA TYR A 493 29.25 -5.67 2.05
C TYR A 493 28.27 -6.84 2.22
N CYS A 494 27.70 -7.36 1.13
CA CYS A 494 26.63 -8.36 1.20
C CYS A 494 27.07 -9.78 0.82
N ASN A 495 28.32 -9.96 0.34
CA ASN A 495 28.79 -11.21 -0.26
C ASN A 495 27.82 -11.74 -1.34
N ALA A 496 27.28 -10.84 -2.16
CA ALA A 496 26.16 -11.16 -3.05
C ALA A 496 26.58 -12.11 -4.20
N VAL A 497 27.78 -11.94 -4.76
CA VAL A 497 28.26 -12.72 -5.91
C VAL A 497 28.38 -14.22 -5.57
N PRO A 498 29.09 -14.64 -4.51
CA PRO A 498 29.13 -16.06 -4.10
C PRO A 498 27.76 -16.64 -3.78
N ARG A 499 26.92 -15.90 -3.05
CA ARG A 499 25.59 -16.37 -2.64
C ARG A 499 24.64 -16.53 -3.82
N LEU A 500 24.60 -15.57 -4.74
CA LEU A 500 23.80 -15.64 -5.97
C LEU A 500 24.33 -16.74 -6.90
N TRP A 501 25.66 -16.89 -7.02
CA TRP A 501 26.25 -17.95 -7.82
C TRP A 501 25.86 -19.34 -7.31
N GLN A 502 25.91 -19.56 -6.00
CA GLN A 502 25.50 -20.83 -5.41
C GLN A 502 24.04 -21.16 -5.75
N HIS A 503 23.15 -20.18 -5.69
CA HIS A 503 21.75 -20.34 -6.09
C HIS A 503 21.61 -20.67 -7.60
N LEU A 504 22.23 -19.86 -8.47
CA LEU A 504 22.25 -20.04 -9.92
C LEU A 504 22.76 -21.44 -10.31
N ARG A 505 23.85 -21.90 -9.69
CA ARG A 505 24.45 -23.21 -9.93
C ARG A 505 23.51 -24.35 -9.56
N VAL A 506 22.84 -24.26 -8.41
CA VAL A 506 21.86 -25.27 -7.97
C VAL A 506 20.64 -25.31 -8.91
N CYS A 507 20.11 -24.15 -9.29
CA CYS A 507 19.00 -24.06 -10.24
C CYS A 507 19.37 -24.61 -11.62
N HIS A 508 20.57 -24.27 -12.12
CA HIS A 508 21.08 -24.78 -13.39
C HIS A 508 21.26 -26.30 -13.37
N ALA A 509 21.84 -26.86 -12.30
CA ALA A 509 22.05 -28.30 -12.17
C ALA A 509 20.74 -29.10 -12.02
N THR A 510 19.71 -28.50 -11.43
CA THR A 510 18.41 -29.15 -11.20
C THR A 510 17.39 -28.87 -12.29
N GLY A 511 17.64 -27.90 -13.19
CA GLY A 511 16.66 -27.41 -14.15
C GLY A 511 15.47 -26.66 -13.52
N HIS A 512 15.48 -26.42 -12.20
CA HIS A 512 14.40 -25.79 -11.47
C HIS A 512 14.73 -24.33 -11.17
N TRP A 513 14.13 -23.41 -11.94
CA TRP A 513 14.33 -21.97 -11.79
C TRP A 513 13.26 -21.27 -10.97
N GLY A 514 12.22 -22.01 -10.55
CA GLY A 514 11.08 -21.49 -9.81
C GLY A 514 10.10 -20.71 -10.69
N ASP A 515 8.82 -20.76 -10.33
CA ASP A 515 7.78 -19.96 -10.96
C ASP A 515 7.46 -18.78 -10.04
N ALA A 516 7.88 -17.58 -10.42
CA ALA A 516 7.47 -16.35 -9.75
C ALA A 516 6.01 -15.97 -10.06
N GLY A 517 5.42 -16.56 -11.11
CA GLY A 517 4.11 -16.20 -11.66
C GLY A 517 2.91 -16.91 -11.04
N GLY A 518 3.11 -17.89 -10.15
CA GLY A 518 2.02 -18.75 -9.66
C GLY A 518 0.89 -18.06 -8.88
N ASP A 519 1.12 -16.86 -8.34
CA ASP A 519 0.13 -16.10 -7.57
C ASP A 519 -0.40 -14.86 -8.33
N ALA A 520 0.13 -14.59 -9.53
CA ALA A 520 -0.27 -13.48 -10.39
C ALA A 520 -1.39 -13.90 -11.37
N LYS A 521 -2.48 -14.47 -10.85
CA LYS A 521 -3.71 -14.54 -11.63
C LYS A 521 -4.35 -13.16 -11.61
N GLU A 522 -4.21 -12.44 -12.73
CA GLU A 522 -5.06 -11.31 -13.11
C GLU A 522 -4.99 -10.06 -12.19
N THR A 523 -3.79 -9.52 -11.97
CA THR A 523 -3.65 -8.08 -11.70
C THR A 523 -3.34 -7.38 -13.02
N GLY A 524 -4.25 -6.53 -13.50
CA GLY A 524 -4.20 -5.85 -14.79
C GLY A 524 -3.06 -4.82 -14.99
N SER A 525 -1.95 -4.97 -14.28
CA SER A 525 -0.69 -4.28 -14.57
C SER A 525 0.32 -5.33 -14.99
N ALA A 526 0.39 -5.58 -16.30
CA ALA A 526 1.45 -6.37 -16.90
C ALA A 526 2.78 -5.62 -16.74
N SER A 527 3.40 -5.72 -15.55
CA SER A 527 4.70 -5.10 -15.34
C SER A 527 5.74 -5.86 -16.16
N ALA A 528 6.37 -5.17 -17.11
CA ALA A 528 7.49 -5.64 -17.91
C ALA A 528 8.73 -5.83 -17.01
N GLY A 529 8.75 -6.91 -16.23
CA GLY A 529 9.82 -7.28 -15.30
C GLY A 529 10.51 -8.58 -15.71
N PRO A 530 11.69 -8.88 -15.15
CA PRO A 530 12.48 -10.06 -15.53
C PRO A 530 11.88 -11.41 -15.05
N THR A 531 10.69 -11.39 -14.45
CA THR A 531 9.93 -12.56 -14.02
C THR A 531 8.52 -12.59 -14.64
N ALA A 532 8.29 -11.84 -15.72
CA ALA A 532 7.02 -11.83 -16.44
C ALA A 532 6.67 -13.23 -17.01
N PRO A 533 5.38 -13.56 -17.19
CA PRO A 533 4.97 -14.84 -17.75
C PRO A 533 5.60 -15.05 -19.13
N GLY A 534 6.33 -16.15 -19.30
CA GLY A 534 7.08 -16.47 -20.52
C GLY A 534 8.56 -16.08 -20.51
N GLU A 535 9.03 -15.37 -19.49
CA GLU A 535 10.47 -15.10 -19.29
C GLU A 535 11.19 -16.30 -18.64
N PRO A 536 12.46 -16.56 -18.98
CA PRO A 536 13.21 -17.63 -18.35
C PRO A 536 13.53 -17.30 -16.90
N GLY A 537 13.36 -18.27 -15.99
CA GLY A 537 13.55 -18.03 -14.54
C GLY A 537 14.99 -17.66 -14.13
N TRP A 538 15.98 -17.88 -15.00
CA TRP A 538 17.35 -17.41 -14.80
C TRP A 538 17.55 -15.91 -15.11
N LEU A 539 16.59 -15.25 -15.78
CA LEU A 539 16.72 -13.86 -16.23
C LEU A 539 16.89 -12.88 -15.06
N ALA A 540 16.02 -12.94 -14.05
CA ALA A 540 16.08 -12.03 -12.91
C ALA A 540 17.37 -12.21 -12.07
N PRO A 541 17.81 -13.44 -11.72
CA PRO A 541 19.10 -13.61 -11.06
C PRO A 541 20.29 -13.09 -11.87
N LEU A 542 20.34 -13.35 -13.18
CA LEU A 542 21.43 -12.87 -14.05
C LEU A 542 21.41 -11.36 -14.27
N SER A 543 20.23 -10.73 -14.24
CA SER A 543 20.09 -9.27 -14.36
C SER A 543 20.71 -8.50 -13.20
N VAL A 544 21.00 -9.17 -12.08
CA VAL A 544 21.67 -8.63 -10.89
C VAL A 544 23.08 -9.20 -10.73
N PHE A 545 23.27 -10.50 -10.92
CA PHE A 545 24.57 -11.17 -10.79
C PHE A 545 25.62 -10.56 -11.75
N CYS A 546 25.26 -10.39 -13.02
CA CYS A 546 26.19 -9.90 -14.03
C CYS A 546 26.71 -8.48 -13.77
N PRO A 547 25.85 -7.47 -13.49
CA PRO A 547 26.34 -6.12 -13.18
C PRO A 547 27.17 -6.06 -11.89
N VAL A 548 26.80 -6.80 -10.83
CA VAL A 548 27.57 -6.80 -9.58
C VAL A 548 28.93 -7.45 -9.77
N PHE A 549 29.00 -8.60 -10.44
CA PHE A 549 30.27 -9.28 -10.71
C PHE A 549 31.15 -8.45 -11.67
N SER A 550 30.56 -7.89 -12.73
CA SER A 550 31.28 -6.99 -13.65
C SER A 550 31.84 -5.76 -12.93
N PHE A 551 31.09 -5.20 -11.98
CA PHE A 551 31.54 -4.09 -11.14
C PHE A 551 32.73 -4.48 -10.25
N MET A 552 32.70 -5.64 -9.60
CA MET A 552 33.83 -6.15 -8.82
C MET A 552 35.08 -6.32 -9.69
N LEU A 553 34.96 -6.93 -10.87
CA LEU A 553 36.09 -7.18 -11.77
C LEU A 553 36.77 -5.92 -12.31
N MET A 554 36.07 -4.77 -12.33
CA MET A 554 36.68 -3.48 -12.71
C MET A 554 37.63 -2.95 -11.62
N THR A 555 37.44 -3.39 -10.39
CA THR A 555 38.16 -2.89 -9.20
C THR A 555 39.10 -3.92 -8.58
N THR A 556 38.92 -5.21 -8.86
CA THR A 556 39.82 -6.30 -8.43
C THR A 556 41.07 -6.32 -9.31
N ASP A 557 42.26 -6.45 -8.74
CA ASP A 557 43.50 -6.64 -9.50
C ASP A 557 43.71 -8.11 -9.91
N ASP A 558 44.85 -8.44 -10.52
CA ASP A 558 45.13 -9.83 -10.95
C ASP A 558 45.52 -10.72 -9.76
N GLU A 559 46.14 -10.19 -8.70
CA GLU A 559 46.52 -10.96 -7.51
C GLU A 559 45.29 -11.40 -6.72
N ALA A 560 44.37 -10.47 -6.40
CA ALA A 560 43.14 -10.80 -5.70
C ALA A 560 42.23 -11.74 -6.52
N PHE A 561 42.26 -11.64 -7.85
CA PHE A 561 41.47 -12.50 -8.72
C PHE A 561 42.02 -13.93 -8.83
N PHE A 562 43.33 -14.07 -9.09
CA PHE A 562 43.94 -15.38 -9.35
C PHE A 562 44.44 -16.09 -8.09
N GLU A 563 45.02 -15.36 -7.14
CA GLU A 563 45.62 -15.92 -5.93
C GLU A 563 44.61 -15.93 -4.76
N GLU A 564 43.96 -14.80 -4.48
CA GLU A 564 42.95 -14.73 -3.41
C GLU A 564 41.59 -15.32 -3.82
N CYS A 565 41.44 -15.72 -5.09
CA CYS A 565 40.22 -16.34 -5.63
C CYS A 565 38.95 -15.51 -5.38
N SER A 566 39.06 -14.18 -5.52
CA SER A 566 37.98 -13.22 -5.31
C SER A 566 37.48 -12.64 -6.63
N PRO A 567 36.16 -12.50 -6.85
CA PRO A 567 35.06 -12.78 -5.92
C PRO A 567 34.58 -14.24 -5.94
N LEU A 568 35.05 -15.07 -6.85
CA LEU A 568 34.70 -16.49 -6.95
C LEU A 568 35.95 -17.35 -7.17
N PRO A 569 35.97 -18.60 -6.66
CA PRO A 569 37.05 -19.53 -6.96
C PRO A 569 37.22 -19.74 -8.47
N THR A 570 38.47 -19.76 -8.94
CA THR A 570 38.80 -19.96 -10.36
C THR A 570 38.23 -21.27 -10.92
N ALA A 571 38.06 -22.28 -10.06
CA ALA A 571 37.42 -23.56 -10.39
C ALA A 571 35.92 -23.46 -10.74
N GLU A 572 35.24 -22.41 -10.28
CA GLU A 572 33.80 -22.18 -10.55
C GLU A 572 33.57 -21.39 -11.85
N LEU A 573 34.58 -20.64 -12.31
CA LEU A 573 34.50 -19.79 -13.51
C LEU A 573 34.13 -20.53 -14.82
N PRO A 574 34.58 -21.79 -15.08
CA PRO A 574 34.11 -22.56 -16.23
C PRO A 574 32.58 -22.65 -16.30
N ALA A 575 31.95 -22.97 -15.17
CA ALA A 575 30.49 -23.11 -15.10
C ALA A 575 29.78 -21.75 -15.25
N VAL A 576 30.39 -20.65 -14.80
CA VAL A 576 29.87 -19.29 -15.05
C VAL A 576 29.88 -18.99 -16.55
N VAL A 577 31.00 -19.25 -17.23
CA VAL A 577 31.14 -19.03 -18.68
C VAL A 577 30.11 -19.86 -19.46
N ASP A 578 29.93 -21.13 -19.10
CA ASP A 578 28.94 -22.00 -19.74
C ASP A 578 27.50 -21.49 -19.54
N LEU A 579 27.14 -21.07 -18.31
CA LEU A 579 25.82 -20.51 -18.03
C LEU A 579 25.56 -19.23 -18.84
N LEU A 580 26.51 -18.30 -18.87
CA LEU A 580 26.38 -17.03 -19.60
C LEU A 580 26.23 -17.27 -21.10
N LYS A 581 27.09 -18.11 -21.68
CA LYS A 581 27.04 -18.47 -23.10
C LYS A 581 25.70 -19.09 -23.50
N ASN A 582 25.22 -20.06 -22.73
CA ASN A 582 23.95 -20.73 -23.00
C ASN A 582 22.77 -19.76 -22.88
N SER A 583 22.80 -18.88 -21.88
CA SER A 583 21.74 -17.88 -21.65
C SER A 583 21.72 -16.81 -22.75
N ILE A 584 22.89 -16.32 -23.19
CA ILE A 584 23.00 -15.39 -24.32
C ILE A 584 22.48 -16.03 -25.61
N SER A 585 22.85 -17.30 -25.87
CA SER A 585 22.39 -18.03 -27.06
C SER A 585 20.86 -18.17 -27.05
N GLN A 586 20.25 -18.48 -25.91
CA GLN A 586 18.79 -18.54 -25.75
C GLN A 586 18.11 -17.20 -26.04
N LEU A 587 18.69 -16.06 -25.64
CA LEU A 587 18.13 -14.74 -25.94
C LEU A 587 18.28 -14.36 -27.41
N LEU A 588 19.42 -14.67 -28.02
CA LEU A 588 19.67 -14.40 -29.44
C LEU A 588 18.67 -15.15 -30.34
N LEU A 589 18.36 -16.40 -30.00
CA LEU A 589 17.37 -17.22 -30.70
C LEU A 589 15.92 -16.75 -30.48
N ALA A 590 15.67 -15.92 -29.46
CA ALA A 590 14.34 -15.44 -29.10
C ALA A 590 13.97 -14.07 -29.70
N ASP A 591 14.71 -13.60 -30.73
CA ASP A 591 14.52 -12.31 -31.42
C ASP A 591 14.38 -11.11 -30.46
N VAL A 592 15.42 -10.85 -29.65
CA VAL A 592 15.49 -9.61 -28.86
C VAL A 592 15.61 -8.42 -29.80
N ARG A 593 14.49 -7.70 -30.00
CA ARG A 593 14.47 -6.47 -30.80
C ARG A 593 15.44 -5.44 -30.24
N PRO A 594 16.16 -4.67 -31.07
CA PRO A 594 16.89 -3.49 -30.61
C PRO A 594 15.91 -2.43 -30.07
N PRO A 595 16.35 -1.51 -29.19
CA PRO A 595 15.52 -0.39 -28.74
C PRO A 595 15.04 0.42 -29.95
N GLU A 596 13.77 0.81 -29.96
CA GLU A 596 13.17 1.48 -31.13
C GLU A 596 13.61 2.96 -31.21
N GLU A 597 14.03 3.56 -30.08
CA GLU A 597 14.52 4.95 -29.99
C GLU A 597 15.76 5.13 -29.07
N GLU A 598 16.61 6.13 -29.38
CA GLU A 598 17.72 6.54 -28.51
C GLU A 598 17.19 7.22 -27.24
N GLY A 599 17.28 6.52 -26.10
CA GLY A 599 16.79 7.02 -24.80
C GLY A 599 15.69 6.17 -24.17
N GLU A 600 15.16 5.18 -24.89
CA GLU A 600 14.17 4.24 -24.36
C GLU A 600 14.80 3.34 -23.28
N ALA A 601 14.04 3.07 -22.20
CA ALA A 601 14.49 2.21 -21.12
C ALA A 601 14.68 0.77 -21.64
N LEU A 602 15.87 0.19 -21.40
CA LEU A 602 16.18 -1.17 -21.83
C LEU A 602 15.16 -2.15 -21.25
N SER A 603 14.62 -3.00 -22.12
CA SER A 603 13.80 -4.14 -21.69
C SER A 603 14.62 -5.07 -20.77
N PRO A 604 13.97 -5.86 -19.90
CA PRO A 604 14.67 -6.80 -19.03
C PRO A 604 15.62 -7.75 -19.77
N ARG A 605 15.24 -8.18 -20.99
CA ARG A 605 16.09 -9.02 -21.87
C ARG A 605 17.32 -8.26 -22.37
N GLN A 606 17.14 -7.04 -22.89
CA GLN A 606 18.24 -6.21 -23.39
C GLN A 606 19.22 -5.83 -22.28
N TRP A 607 18.72 -5.42 -21.11
CA TRP A 607 19.54 -5.12 -19.93
C TRP A 607 20.41 -6.32 -19.55
N THR A 608 19.78 -7.49 -19.40
CA THR A 608 20.47 -8.70 -18.96
C THR A 608 21.48 -9.15 -20.01
N MET A 609 21.11 -9.14 -21.29
CA MET A 609 22.01 -9.46 -22.40
C MET A 609 23.25 -8.57 -22.41
N THR A 610 23.07 -7.26 -22.22
CA THR A 610 24.17 -6.27 -22.22
C THR A 610 25.18 -6.59 -21.12
N TRP A 611 24.70 -6.85 -19.91
CA TRP A 611 25.58 -7.16 -18.77
C TRP A 611 26.19 -8.56 -18.84
N MET A 612 25.46 -9.57 -19.33
CA MET A 612 26.02 -10.90 -19.58
C MET A 612 27.17 -10.83 -20.59
N SER A 613 26.99 -10.11 -21.69
CA SER A 613 28.01 -9.95 -22.74
C SER A 613 29.24 -9.20 -22.22
N LYS A 614 29.02 -8.14 -21.44
CA LYS A 614 30.10 -7.39 -20.79
C LYS A 614 30.90 -8.25 -19.81
N LEU A 615 30.22 -9.01 -18.95
CA LEU A 615 30.88 -9.91 -18.00
C LEU A 615 31.65 -11.02 -18.73
N LEU A 616 31.07 -11.63 -19.76
CA LEU A 616 31.74 -12.65 -20.56
C LEU A 616 33.01 -12.12 -21.21
N THR A 617 32.98 -10.88 -21.72
CA THR A 617 34.15 -10.20 -22.30
C THR A 617 35.23 -9.96 -21.24
N GLN A 618 34.86 -9.47 -20.05
CA GLN A 618 35.82 -9.25 -18.97
C GLN A 618 36.47 -10.55 -18.48
N LEU A 619 35.69 -11.64 -18.39
CA LEU A 619 36.21 -12.97 -18.04
C LEU A 619 37.14 -13.50 -19.14
N HIS A 620 36.81 -13.26 -20.41
CA HIS A 620 37.67 -13.61 -21.53
C HIS A 620 39.01 -12.86 -21.49
N ASP A 621 38.99 -11.55 -21.23
CA ASP A 621 40.19 -10.73 -21.10
C ASP A 621 41.08 -11.22 -19.96
N ARG A 622 40.49 -11.59 -18.81
CA ARG A 622 41.24 -12.19 -17.69
C ARG A 622 41.79 -13.57 -18.05
N ASN A 623 41.02 -14.40 -18.76
CA ASN A 623 41.47 -15.72 -19.21
C ASN A 623 42.65 -15.64 -20.19
N CYS A 624 42.75 -14.54 -20.97
CA CYS A 624 43.89 -14.26 -21.83
C CYS A 624 45.17 -13.93 -21.04
N ARG A 625 45.05 -13.36 -19.83
CA ARG A 625 46.20 -13.08 -18.96
C ARG A 625 46.71 -14.34 -18.27
N ARG A 626 45.80 -15.11 -17.66
CA ARG A 626 46.09 -16.41 -17.07
C ARG A 626 44.89 -17.33 -17.25
N ARG A 627 45.15 -18.48 -17.88
CA ARG A 627 44.12 -19.42 -18.31
C ARG A 627 43.51 -20.16 -17.12
N PHE A 628 42.20 -20.06 -16.97
CA PHE A 628 41.38 -20.89 -16.07
C PHE A 628 40.40 -21.78 -16.85
N VAL A 629 40.09 -21.42 -18.10
CA VAL A 629 39.19 -22.17 -19.00
C VAL A 629 39.82 -22.29 -20.40
N LYS A 630 39.48 -23.34 -21.14
CA LYS A 630 39.95 -23.47 -22.53
C LYS A 630 39.30 -22.41 -23.43
N PRO A 631 40.03 -21.76 -24.37
CA PRO A 631 39.48 -20.70 -25.22
C PRO A 631 38.20 -21.12 -25.95
N GLU A 632 38.10 -22.40 -26.34
CA GLU A 632 36.96 -22.95 -27.06
C GLU A 632 35.66 -22.87 -26.26
N ALA A 633 35.72 -22.83 -24.93
CA ALA A 633 34.54 -22.74 -24.08
C ALA A 633 33.81 -21.38 -24.18
N PHE A 634 34.49 -20.32 -24.66
CA PHE A 634 33.89 -19.01 -24.90
C PHE A 634 33.14 -18.93 -26.24
N HIS A 635 33.26 -19.94 -27.11
CA HIS A 635 32.57 -20.01 -28.39
C HIS A 635 31.26 -20.80 -28.26
N SER A 636 30.19 -20.36 -28.95
CA SER A 636 28.97 -21.16 -29.06
C SER A 636 29.19 -22.35 -30.01
N GLU A 637 28.70 -23.53 -29.64
CA GLU A 637 28.86 -24.74 -30.46
C GLU A 637 28.21 -24.58 -31.85
N GLU A 638 27.15 -23.77 -31.95
CA GLU A 638 26.44 -23.46 -33.20
C GLU A 638 27.23 -22.52 -34.13
N ALA A 639 28.06 -21.60 -33.61
CA ALA A 639 28.86 -20.68 -34.43
C ALA A 639 30.10 -21.34 -35.05
N VAL A 640 30.50 -22.52 -34.55
CA VAL A 640 31.63 -23.30 -35.09
C VAL A 640 31.16 -24.23 -36.23
N GLY A 641 29.86 -24.35 -36.46
CA GLY A 641 29.30 -24.96 -37.66
C GLY A 641 29.64 -24.11 -38.89
N SER A 642 30.34 -24.70 -39.86
CA SER A 642 30.72 -24.10 -41.16
C SER A 642 29.56 -23.46 -41.96
N THR A 643 28.32 -23.66 -41.54
CA THR A 643 27.10 -23.06 -42.10
C THR A 643 26.80 -21.64 -41.61
N PHE A 644 27.14 -21.27 -40.36
CA PHE A 644 26.79 -19.93 -39.83
C PHE A 644 27.60 -18.81 -40.49
N VAL A 645 28.85 -19.07 -40.88
CA VAL A 645 29.72 -18.10 -41.56
C VAL A 645 29.24 -17.79 -42.99
N ALA A 646 28.45 -18.67 -43.59
CA ALA A 646 27.93 -18.50 -44.95
C ALA A 646 26.66 -17.62 -45.02
N GLU A 647 25.93 -17.48 -43.91
CA GLU A 647 24.61 -16.82 -43.89
C GLU A 647 24.59 -15.41 -43.29
N VAL A 648 25.71 -14.86 -42.81
CA VAL A 648 25.75 -13.47 -42.32
C VAL A 648 25.82 -12.49 -43.50
N PRO A 649 24.76 -11.72 -43.83
CA PRO A 649 24.86 -10.62 -44.76
C PRO A 649 25.46 -9.43 -44.01
N SER A 650 26.64 -8.97 -44.40
CA SER A 650 27.11 -7.66 -43.94
C SER A 650 26.27 -6.53 -44.57
N PRO A 651 26.07 -5.35 -43.94
CA PRO A 651 26.55 -4.91 -42.63
C PRO A 651 25.42 -4.31 -41.76
N ARG A 652 25.04 -4.99 -40.67
CA ARG A 652 24.51 -4.33 -39.47
C ARG A 652 24.99 -5.12 -38.26
N THR A 653 25.56 -4.44 -37.27
CA THR A 653 26.20 -4.95 -36.03
C THR A 653 27.72 -5.17 -36.13
N VAL A 654 28.46 -4.16 -35.68
CA VAL A 654 29.92 -4.17 -35.50
C VAL A 654 30.28 -5.00 -34.26
N TRP A 655 30.23 -6.34 -34.31
CA TRP A 655 30.74 -7.18 -33.21
C TRP A 655 31.25 -8.56 -33.69
N VAL A 656 32.03 -8.61 -34.77
CA VAL A 656 32.89 -9.76 -35.11
C VAL A 656 34.16 -9.25 -35.79
N THR A 657 35.13 -8.71 -35.04
CA THR A 657 36.46 -8.39 -35.63
C THR A 657 37.61 -8.26 -34.63
N ARG A 658 37.53 -8.93 -33.46
CA ARG A 658 38.69 -9.07 -32.56
C ARG A 658 39.12 -10.51 -32.26
N CYS A 659 38.45 -11.52 -32.81
CA CYS A 659 38.74 -12.94 -32.52
C CYS A 659 39.82 -13.62 -33.40
N CYS A 660 40.47 -12.94 -34.36
CA CYS A 660 41.41 -13.61 -35.29
C CYS A 660 42.84 -13.05 -35.33
N ARG A 661 43.36 -12.47 -34.23
CA ARG A 661 44.76 -11.98 -34.19
C ARG A 661 45.61 -12.53 -33.04
N CYS A 662 45.50 -13.83 -32.72
CA CYS A 662 46.46 -14.49 -31.83
C CYS A 662 46.68 -15.97 -32.22
N SER A 663 47.17 -16.22 -33.43
CA SER A 663 47.75 -17.52 -33.80
C SER A 663 48.86 -17.32 -34.84
N GLY A 664 49.92 -16.64 -34.42
CA GLY A 664 51.21 -16.64 -35.12
C GLY A 664 52.20 -17.49 -34.34
N VAL A 665 52.37 -18.75 -34.74
CA VAL A 665 53.53 -19.58 -34.36
C VAL A 665 54.52 -19.50 -35.53
N PRO A 666 55.81 -19.20 -35.29
CA PRO A 666 56.78 -19.06 -36.36
C PRO A 666 57.32 -20.43 -36.81
N SER A 667 57.52 -20.57 -38.12
CA SER A 667 58.53 -21.44 -38.72
C SER A 667 59.65 -20.58 -39.26
#